data_AF-A0A087T591-F1
#
_entry.id   AF-A0A087T591-F1
#
_cell.length_a   1.000
_cell.length_b   1.000
_cell.length_c   1.000
_cell.angle_alpha   90.00
_cell.angle_beta   90.00
_cell.angle_gamma   90.00
#
_symmetry.space_group_name_H-M   'P 1'
#
loop_
_entity.id
_entity.type
_entity.pdbx_description
1 polymer ?
#
loop_
_entity_poly.entity_id
_entity_poly.type
_entity_poly.pdbx_seq_one_letter_code
_entity_poly.pdbx_strand_id
1 'polypeptide(L)'
;MEVKKAAVFCLFRLFLPFILLTAVVFRFNFFSFIYLVCLLINPLLSGPSPRYLKSVVSFSIIFCLCHVIFQAVMLSIGNYGSFLNYCEWKGRLFAVFGFHRLDKVKALDAVRLIGLDFLVLFSSVAVFISCEKLQNAQQSPETQELADGDVSRKPVRRRKKRRSEVLYWTGETFVLFFLASAGIMHPSLTSAVYFLTFLIVCTWLSCYKKIGRKYLQTKIPLLIYCAIHFVILYLYQVDYVQEFLPPESLTARLLGLPEFVEQNCTNDARTLVFHTQAWTVYASPFFILGLYCLLSLIMRKQLISPPIDESKYEPCMSRVDSKQSSQHSQGSVRRRKQSRRMTRGQQEERTRVGRTSSVRKLLDEDHTGRSYRTIDSSDAAAKETLAVDPNGSIIWTSESDMPEGLAEHTDEEKITTKGFGSKLKKVFTPILSALKLIARGSYVATLIVMMTWSITYHSWLTFVLLLWSCILWMCPNSRYACLRSSPALVIYAEALLLLQYIFGLNLNDDELPTFSKNVAQIGLVKYGDLTYQPLAIKMLYTVMFWITMRQYFEERQQSNQRDIAEAIKRHFSIVPSTTSPNPYIRLIAETVSNLLTKYWIWVVATMLMVISLGGQVVVVYRIVYMFLFLFFILMFQFSYQFWRRIMYGFWLTVIVFSMLVLILIYTYQFEDFDNYWEKYLHVPKSLQRDLGLELYDSDTGTLFLKLLTPTFFLIITIIQLHYFHKDFLLISDINYRSSENIADTTQLTTATDIPNDSGATHITIEPETAPERPKNLDITPEKEMPALPSSEAQTPTSPKKDDIDSNRAEREFRAVKVCLNNIFHEVQVVFTYISEILWRVLEIHIVKIVLLSTFCLAAYDVCAIHFAFVVFVVISLPIKSLQSFFCHCCSVWAAVLLLSKMIYQLNIVDYLNWQINCTNVAFTNSSNLPYPFNTTIDNHDWIGFKRTHYLADYCK
;
A
#
# COMPACT_ATOMS: atom_id res chain seq x y z
N MET A 1 19.75 -1.86 -35.77
CA MET A 1 20.49 -0.78 -35.07
C MET A 1 20.48 -0.91 -33.54
N GLU A 2 19.33 -1.00 -32.86
CA GLU A 2 19.30 -0.88 -31.37
C GLU A 2 20.13 -1.93 -30.60
N VAL A 3 20.26 -3.17 -31.10
CA VAL A 3 21.10 -4.21 -30.48
C VAL A 3 22.57 -3.78 -30.34
N LYS A 4 23.17 -3.17 -31.38
CA LYS A 4 24.55 -2.64 -31.32
C LYS A 4 24.68 -1.56 -30.21
N LYS A 5 23.68 -0.66 -30.11
CA LYS A 5 23.64 0.39 -29.08
C LYS A 5 23.47 -0.16 -27.66
N ALA A 6 22.68 -1.22 -27.50
CA ALA A 6 22.52 -1.93 -26.23
C ALA A 6 23.81 -2.66 -25.83
N ALA A 7 24.48 -3.35 -26.76
CA ALA A 7 25.75 -4.04 -26.51
C ALA A 7 26.86 -3.06 -26.06
N VAL A 8 27.06 -1.95 -26.77
CA VAL A 8 28.00 -0.88 -26.36
C VAL A 8 27.64 -0.30 -24.99
N PHE A 9 26.35 -0.11 -24.69
CA PHE A 9 25.91 0.33 -23.38
C PHE A 9 26.29 -0.69 -22.28
N CYS A 10 25.97 -1.97 -22.45
CA CYS A 10 26.28 -3.02 -21.47
C CYS A 10 27.79 -3.20 -21.25
N LEU A 11 28.60 -3.22 -22.33
CA LEU A 11 30.06 -3.32 -22.22
C LEU A 11 30.66 -2.16 -21.41
N PHE A 12 30.23 -0.92 -21.70
CA PHE A 12 30.75 0.27 -21.05
C PHE A 12 30.20 0.50 -19.64
N ARG A 13 28.94 0.13 -19.36
CA ARG A 13 28.22 0.46 -18.12
C ARG A 13 28.11 -0.67 -17.09
N LEU A 14 28.31 -1.92 -17.51
CA LEU A 14 28.22 -3.08 -16.62
C LEU A 14 29.55 -3.83 -16.60
N PHE A 15 30.04 -4.28 -17.76
CA PHE A 15 31.24 -5.12 -17.82
C PHE A 15 32.53 -4.39 -17.40
N LEU A 16 32.85 -3.24 -18.00
CA LEU A 16 34.04 -2.46 -17.62
C LEU A 16 34.08 -2.07 -16.13
N PRO A 17 33.03 -1.48 -15.52
CA PRO A 17 33.06 -1.16 -14.10
C PRO A 17 32.99 -2.39 -13.19
N PHE A 18 32.45 -3.53 -13.66
CA PHE A 18 32.53 -4.80 -12.91
C PHE A 18 33.97 -5.31 -12.81
N ILE A 19 34.74 -5.33 -13.90
CA ILE A 19 36.15 -5.75 -13.86
C ILE A 19 37.00 -4.77 -13.02
N LEU A 20 36.77 -3.45 -13.14
CA LEU A 20 37.41 -2.47 -12.27
C LEU A 20 37.05 -2.70 -10.78
N LEU A 21 35.81 -3.08 -10.47
CA LEU A 21 35.39 -3.42 -9.11
C LEU A 21 36.07 -4.69 -8.60
N THR A 22 36.22 -5.72 -9.44
CA THR A 22 36.99 -6.93 -9.11
C THR A 22 38.44 -6.58 -8.75
N ALA A 23 39.07 -5.69 -9.51
CA ALA A 23 40.45 -5.25 -9.26
C ALA A 23 40.61 -4.38 -7.99
N VAL A 24 39.52 -3.76 -7.51
CA VAL A 24 39.47 -2.93 -6.28
C VAL A 24 39.12 -3.74 -5.03
N VAL A 25 38.24 -4.74 -5.14
CA VAL A 25 37.76 -5.53 -3.99
C VAL A 25 38.77 -6.58 -3.53
N PHE A 26 39.54 -7.17 -4.45
CA PHE A 26 40.50 -8.23 -4.12
C PHE A 26 41.94 -7.73 -3.87
N ARG A 27 42.19 -6.42 -3.98
CA ARG A 27 43.53 -5.85 -3.82
C ARG A 27 43.44 -4.40 -3.36
N PHE A 28 44.09 -4.07 -2.25
CA PHE A 28 44.14 -2.74 -1.65
C PHE A 28 45.54 -2.15 -1.82
N ASN A 29 45.77 -1.41 -2.91
CA ASN A 29 47.04 -0.74 -3.19
C ASN A 29 46.86 0.53 -4.04
N PHE A 30 47.96 1.21 -4.37
CA PHE A 30 47.94 2.44 -5.18
C PHE A 30 47.42 2.23 -6.62
N PHE A 31 47.77 1.11 -7.27
CA PHE A 31 47.28 0.82 -8.63
C PHE A 31 45.76 0.60 -8.67
N SER A 32 45.23 -0.13 -7.67
CA SER A 32 43.79 -0.34 -7.49
C SER A 32 43.06 0.93 -7.02
N PHE A 33 43.71 1.83 -6.29
CA PHE A 33 43.17 3.17 -6.01
C PHE A 33 42.95 3.99 -7.30
N ILE A 34 43.87 3.92 -8.27
CA ILE A 34 43.67 4.57 -9.57
C ILE A 34 42.52 3.92 -10.37
N TYR A 35 42.35 2.60 -10.28
CA TYR A 35 41.17 1.92 -10.83
C TYR A 35 39.86 2.33 -10.12
N LEU A 36 39.87 2.57 -8.81
CA LEU A 36 38.71 3.09 -8.06
C LEU A 36 38.32 4.50 -8.55
N VAL A 37 39.29 5.40 -8.74
CA VAL A 37 39.03 6.73 -9.33
C VAL A 37 38.43 6.60 -10.73
N CYS A 38 38.96 5.68 -11.56
CA CYS A 38 38.40 5.41 -12.88
C CYS A 38 36.97 4.83 -12.81
N LEU A 39 36.70 3.93 -11.86
CA LEU A 39 35.38 3.33 -11.63
C LEU A 39 34.35 4.38 -11.22
N LEU A 40 34.70 5.31 -10.33
CA LEU A 40 33.82 6.41 -9.91
C LEU A 40 33.54 7.40 -11.07
N ILE A 41 34.52 7.67 -11.93
CA ILE A 41 34.33 8.55 -13.10
C ILE A 41 33.36 7.95 -14.14
N ASN A 42 33.36 6.63 -14.36
CA ASN A 42 32.60 6.01 -15.45
C ASN A 42 31.08 6.34 -15.42
N PRO A 43 30.33 6.16 -14.30
CA PRO A 43 28.92 6.50 -14.23
C PRO A 43 28.56 7.94 -14.67
N LEU A 44 29.42 8.93 -14.42
CA LEU A 44 29.16 10.34 -14.75
C LEU A 44 29.22 10.63 -16.26
N LEU A 45 30.01 9.86 -17.03
CA LEU A 45 30.26 10.14 -18.46
C LEU A 45 28.98 10.06 -19.32
N SER A 46 28.96 10.80 -20.44
CA SER A 46 27.83 10.84 -21.38
C SER A 46 27.69 9.58 -22.26
N GLY A 47 28.76 8.80 -22.39
CA GLY A 47 28.83 7.56 -23.16
C GLY A 47 30.26 7.00 -23.12
N PRO A 48 30.59 5.97 -23.94
CA PRO A 48 31.95 5.52 -24.13
C PRO A 48 32.80 6.68 -24.71
N SER A 49 33.55 7.34 -23.83
CA SER A 49 34.43 8.45 -24.18
C SER A 49 35.79 7.89 -24.58
N PRO A 50 36.25 8.07 -25.83
CA PRO A 50 37.53 7.48 -26.27
C PRO A 50 38.72 8.01 -25.47
N ARG A 51 38.63 9.21 -24.88
CA ARG A 51 39.64 9.73 -23.94
C ARG A 51 39.70 8.89 -22.67
N TYR A 52 38.56 8.61 -22.03
CA TYR A 52 38.51 7.81 -20.80
C TYR A 52 38.96 6.37 -21.02
N LEU A 53 38.49 5.69 -22.09
CA LEU A 53 38.92 4.32 -22.36
C LEU A 53 40.44 4.26 -22.65
N LYS A 54 40.98 5.22 -23.40
CA LYS A 54 42.44 5.32 -23.62
C LYS A 54 43.21 5.54 -22.32
N SER A 55 42.73 6.40 -21.40
CA SER A 55 43.35 6.58 -20.08
C SER A 55 43.37 5.29 -19.25
N VAL A 56 42.26 4.54 -19.19
CA VAL A 56 42.20 3.26 -18.45
C VAL A 56 43.18 2.24 -19.04
N VAL A 57 43.21 2.11 -20.38
CA VAL A 57 44.17 1.24 -21.07
C VAL A 57 45.60 1.68 -20.75
N SER A 58 45.94 2.97 -20.90
CA SER A 58 47.28 3.49 -20.60
C SER A 58 47.74 3.22 -19.16
N PHE A 59 46.87 3.43 -18.16
CA PHE A 59 47.22 3.11 -16.77
C PHE A 59 47.47 1.61 -16.57
N SER A 60 46.62 0.75 -17.12
CA SER A 60 46.80 -0.71 -17.02
C SER A 60 48.07 -1.22 -17.73
N ILE A 61 48.45 -0.63 -18.87
CA ILE A 61 49.74 -0.90 -19.54
C ILE A 61 50.90 -0.52 -18.62
N ILE A 62 50.87 0.69 -18.03
CA ILE A 62 51.93 1.16 -17.12
C ILE A 62 52.07 0.23 -15.91
N PHE A 63 50.96 -0.18 -15.27
CA PHE A 63 51.02 -1.07 -14.10
C PHE A 63 51.50 -2.47 -14.47
N CYS A 64 51.08 -3.03 -15.61
CA CYS A 64 51.61 -4.31 -16.10
C CYS A 64 53.13 -4.24 -16.38
N LEU A 65 53.61 -3.15 -17.01
CA LEU A 65 55.04 -2.92 -17.23
C LEU A 65 55.80 -2.78 -15.91
N CYS A 66 55.28 -2.00 -14.95
CA CYS A 66 55.86 -1.87 -13.62
C CYS A 66 55.99 -3.23 -12.91
N HIS A 67 54.98 -4.10 -12.98
CA HIS A 67 55.07 -5.46 -12.43
C HIS A 67 56.12 -6.32 -13.14
N VAL A 68 56.16 -6.33 -14.48
CA VAL A 68 57.16 -7.10 -15.24
C VAL A 68 58.59 -6.62 -14.92
N ILE A 69 58.82 -5.31 -14.93
CA ILE A 69 60.13 -4.71 -14.59
C ILE A 69 60.52 -5.04 -13.15
N PHE A 70 59.59 -4.94 -12.19
CA PHE A 70 59.86 -5.28 -10.80
C PHE A 70 60.26 -6.76 -10.64
N GLN A 71 59.50 -7.71 -11.22
CA GLN A 71 59.86 -9.13 -11.11
C GLN A 71 61.18 -9.46 -11.83
N ALA A 72 61.49 -8.79 -12.95
CA ALA A 72 62.77 -8.95 -13.64
C ALA A 72 63.97 -8.45 -12.79
N VAL A 73 63.84 -7.28 -12.15
CA VAL A 73 64.85 -6.77 -11.20
C VAL A 73 65.00 -7.70 -10.00
N MET A 74 63.89 -8.20 -9.45
CA MET A 74 63.91 -9.11 -8.30
C MET A 74 64.53 -10.48 -8.63
N LEU A 75 64.34 -10.98 -9.85
CA LEU A 75 64.99 -12.21 -10.34
C LEU A 75 66.49 -11.99 -10.63
N SER A 76 66.90 -10.78 -11.00
CA SER A 76 68.31 -10.41 -11.16
C SER A 76 69.07 -10.31 -9.82
N ILE A 77 68.37 -10.20 -8.69
CA ILE A 77 68.94 -10.18 -7.35
C ILE A 77 68.93 -11.60 -6.79
N GLY A 78 70.08 -12.24 -6.67
CA GLY A 78 70.20 -13.70 -6.44
C GLY A 78 69.42 -14.30 -5.26
N ASN A 79 69.11 -13.52 -4.22
CA ASN A 79 68.28 -13.95 -3.08
C ASN A 79 66.79 -13.55 -3.21
N TYR A 80 66.31 -13.29 -4.44
CA TYR A 80 64.95 -12.83 -4.77
C TYR A 80 64.46 -11.67 -3.88
N GLY A 81 65.37 -10.73 -3.60
CA GLY A 81 65.13 -9.56 -2.75
C GLY A 81 64.69 -9.87 -1.32
N SER A 82 65.40 -10.78 -0.64
CA SER A 82 65.20 -11.12 0.79
C SER A 82 65.21 -9.93 1.76
N PHE A 83 65.75 -8.77 1.35
CA PHE A 83 65.77 -7.52 2.12
C PHE A 83 64.40 -6.81 2.21
N LEU A 84 63.40 -7.20 1.40
CA LEU A 84 62.02 -6.72 1.53
C LEU A 84 61.28 -7.56 2.57
N ASN A 85 61.47 -7.19 3.84
CA ASN A 85 60.70 -7.70 4.97
C ASN A 85 59.37 -6.93 5.10
N TYR A 86 58.24 -7.62 5.00
CA TYR A 86 56.90 -7.01 5.11
C TYR A 86 56.56 -6.48 6.51
N CYS A 87 57.32 -6.86 7.54
CA CYS A 87 57.20 -6.27 8.87
C CYS A 87 57.94 -4.92 9.02
N GLU A 88 58.80 -4.56 8.06
CA GLU A 88 59.56 -3.30 8.06
C GLU A 88 58.94 -2.26 7.13
N TRP A 89 59.17 -0.98 7.44
CA TRP A 89 58.64 0.16 6.67
C TRP A 89 58.96 0.09 5.17
N LYS A 90 60.11 -0.48 4.79
CA LYS A 90 60.50 -0.67 3.39
C LYS A 90 59.57 -1.66 2.69
N GLY A 91 59.37 -2.86 3.25
CA GLY A 91 58.51 -3.87 2.64
C GLY A 91 57.05 -3.43 2.57
N ARG A 92 56.55 -2.80 3.65
CA ARG A 92 55.20 -2.19 3.68
C ARG A 92 55.03 -1.10 2.62
N LEU A 93 55.99 -0.18 2.46
CA LEU A 93 55.92 0.87 1.44
C LEU A 93 55.83 0.30 0.02
N PHE A 94 56.65 -0.70 -0.32
CA PHE A 94 56.56 -1.39 -1.62
C PHE A 94 55.21 -2.11 -1.80
N ALA A 95 54.68 -2.76 -0.75
CA ALA A 95 53.37 -3.40 -0.78
C ALA A 95 52.21 -2.40 -1.04
N VAL A 96 52.22 -1.23 -0.38
CA VAL A 96 51.23 -0.15 -0.58
C VAL A 96 51.23 0.40 -2.01
N PHE A 97 52.40 0.54 -2.64
CA PHE A 97 52.47 0.86 -4.08
C PHE A 97 51.98 -0.29 -4.97
N GLY A 98 52.09 -1.54 -4.49
CA GLY A 98 51.57 -2.75 -5.15
C GLY A 98 52.63 -3.79 -5.48
N PHE A 99 53.91 -3.53 -5.18
CA PHE A 99 55.04 -4.38 -5.51
C PHE A 99 55.22 -5.52 -4.50
N HIS A 100 55.01 -6.76 -4.95
CA HIS A 100 55.04 -7.96 -4.11
C HIS A 100 56.00 -9.02 -4.67
N ARG A 101 56.72 -9.71 -3.78
CA ARG A 101 57.50 -10.91 -4.10
C ARG A 101 56.59 -12.12 -4.31
N LEU A 102 56.89 -12.94 -5.30
CA LEU A 102 56.16 -14.18 -5.62
C LEU A 102 56.80 -15.46 -5.04
N ASP A 103 57.89 -15.38 -4.28
CA ASP A 103 58.59 -16.57 -3.78
C ASP A 103 57.72 -17.38 -2.81
N LYS A 104 57.50 -18.66 -3.16
CA LYS A 104 56.69 -19.64 -2.41
C LYS A 104 55.20 -19.26 -2.24
N VAL A 105 54.68 -18.32 -3.02
CA VAL A 105 53.28 -17.86 -2.96
C VAL A 105 52.33 -18.87 -3.63
N LYS A 106 51.12 -19.04 -3.07
CA LYS A 106 50.05 -19.88 -3.65
C LYS A 106 49.58 -19.33 -5.01
N ALA A 107 49.21 -20.19 -5.95
CA ALA A 107 48.83 -19.78 -7.30
C ALA A 107 47.67 -18.76 -7.34
N LEU A 108 46.66 -18.90 -6.47
CA LEU A 108 45.54 -17.96 -6.36
C LEU A 108 45.99 -16.57 -5.88
N ASP A 109 46.92 -16.51 -4.93
CA ASP A 109 47.47 -15.25 -4.42
C ASP A 109 48.35 -14.57 -5.48
N ALA A 110 49.13 -15.31 -6.28
CA ALA A 110 49.87 -14.75 -7.41
C ALA A 110 48.93 -14.15 -8.49
N VAL A 111 47.83 -14.84 -8.80
CA VAL A 111 46.79 -14.33 -9.74
C VAL A 111 46.09 -13.09 -9.17
N ARG A 112 45.83 -13.03 -7.86
CA ARG A 112 45.28 -11.84 -7.18
C ARG A 112 46.25 -10.66 -7.20
N LEU A 113 47.52 -10.88 -6.86
CA LEU A 113 48.50 -9.81 -6.71
C LEU A 113 48.88 -9.14 -8.04
N ILE A 114 49.03 -9.93 -9.13
CA ILE A 114 49.50 -9.43 -10.44
C ILE A 114 48.47 -9.67 -11.56
N GLY A 115 47.83 -10.83 -11.59
CA GLY A 115 46.90 -11.22 -12.67
C GLY A 115 45.70 -10.27 -12.85
N LEU A 116 45.29 -9.57 -11.78
CA LEU A 116 44.23 -8.55 -11.86
C LEU A 116 44.58 -7.36 -12.77
N ASP A 117 45.85 -6.93 -12.87
CA ASP A 117 46.22 -5.86 -13.80
C ASP A 117 46.14 -6.32 -15.26
N PHE A 118 46.62 -7.54 -15.55
CA PHE A 118 46.48 -8.14 -16.87
C PHE A 118 45.00 -8.36 -17.24
N LEU A 119 44.15 -8.75 -16.30
CA LEU A 119 42.71 -8.85 -16.49
C LEU A 119 42.08 -7.49 -16.84
N VAL A 120 42.44 -6.41 -16.14
CA VAL A 120 41.99 -5.05 -16.46
C VAL A 120 42.52 -4.59 -17.83
N LEU A 121 43.79 -4.89 -18.16
CA LEU A 121 44.38 -4.56 -19.46
C LEU A 121 43.64 -5.25 -20.61
N PHE A 122 43.55 -6.59 -20.61
CA PHE A 122 42.91 -7.32 -21.71
C PHE A 122 41.42 -6.99 -21.84
N SER A 123 40.69 -6.84 -20.72
CA SER A 123 39.27 -6.47 -20.75
C SER A 123 39.03 -5.02 -21.21
N SER A 124 39.84 -4.06 -20.77
CA SER A 124 39.70 -2.65 -21.19
C SER A 124 40.08 -2.45 -22.66
N VAL A 125 41.10 -3.16 -23.17
CA VAL A 125 41.44 -3.21 -24.60
C VAL A 125 40.31 -3.86 -25.41
N ALA A 126 39.76 -4.99 -24.95
CA ALA A 126 38.64 -5.64 -25.62
C ALA A 126 37.38 -4.75 -25.66
N VAL A 127 37.07 -4.03 -24.57
CA VAL A 127 35.98 -3.04 -24.53
C VAL A 127 36.26 -1.84 -25.43
N PHE A 128 37.51 -1.35 -25.49
CA PHE A 128 37.91 -0.24 -26.38
C PHE A 128 37.72 -0.62 -27.85
N ILE A 129 38.32 -1.73 -28.30
CA ILE A 129 38.20 -2.23 -29.68
C ILE A 129 36.74 -2.51 -30.02
N SER A 130 35.96 -3.08 -29.09
CA SER A 130 34.53 -3.35 -29.30
C SER A 130 33.73 -2.05 -29.44
N CYS A 131 33.99 -1.04 -28.61
CA CYS A 131 33.29 0.25 -28.70
C CYS A 131 33.63 0.97 -30.01
N GLU A 132 34.91 1.03 -30.38
CA GLU A 132 35.38 1.67 -31.62
C GLU A 132 34.83 0.95 -32.86
N LYS A 133 34.93 -0.40 -32.93
CA LYS A 133 34.39 -1.19 -34.03
C LYS A 133 32.87 -1.08 -34.16
N LEU A 134 32.12 -1.03 -33.06
CA LEU A 134 30.66 -0.86 -33.10
C LEU A 134 30.22 0.60 -33.35
N GLN A 135 31.05 1.59 -33.05
CA GLN A 135 30.81 3.00 -33.42
C GLN A 135 31.09 3.23 -34.92
N ASN A 136 32.24 2.78 -35.42
CA ASN A 136 32.63 2.94 -36.81
C ASN A 136 31.69 2.15 -37.75
N ALA A 137 31.28 0.92 -37.36
CA ALA A 137 30.22 0.16 -38.04
C ALA A 137 28.79 0.70 -37.81
N GLN A 138 28.69 1.99 -37.47
CA GLN A 138 27.48 2.80 -37.37
C GLN A 138 27.65 4.18 -38.04
N GLN A 139 28.77 4.42 -38.74
CA GLN A 139 29.09 5.61 -39.54
C GLN A 139 29.43 5.27 -41.01
N SER A 140 29.11 4.05 -41.46
CA SER A 140 29.28 3.63 -42.86
C SER A 140 28.28 4.37 -43.78
N PRO A 141 28.61 4.63 -45.07
CA PRO A 141 27.97 5.71 -45.84
C PRO A 141 26.47 5.61 -46.13
N GLU A 142 25.87 4.41 -46.09
CA GLU A 142 24.47 4.13 -46.49
C GLU A 142 23.37 4.91 -45.73
N THR A 143 23.71 5.74 -44.74
CA THR A 143 22.73 6.52 -43.96
C THR A 143 22.66 8.00 -44.37
N GLN A 144 23.35 8.43 -45.43
CA GLN A 144 23.54 9.85 -45.73
C GLN A 144 22.69 10.41 -46.89
N GLU A 145 22.08 9.59 -47.75
CA GLU A 145 21.25 10.05 -48.89
C GLU A 145 19.77 10.29 -48.52
N LEU A 146 19.29 9.74 -47.40
CA LEU A 146 17.92 9.93 -46.88
C LEU A 146 17.80 11.14 -45.92
N ALA A 147 18.60 12.18 -46.17
CA ALA A 147 18.73 13.35 -45.30
C ALA A 147 18.41 14.70 -45.97
N ASP A 148 18.16 14.72 -47.28
CA ASP A 148 17.59 15.86 -48.01
C ASP A 148 16.23 15.45 -48.60
N GLY A 149 15.18 16.23 -48.31
CA GLY A 149 13.79 15.82 -48.50
C GLY A 149 12.88 16.33 -47.38
N ASP A 150 12.14 17.41 -47.67
CA ASP A 150 11.25 18.05 -46.70
C ASP A 150 9.98 17.22 -46.44
N VAL A 151 9.95 16.51 -45.31
CA VAL A 151 8.77 15.75 -44.87
C VAL A 151 8.39 16.06 -43.42
N SER A 152 7.17 16.57 -43.26
CA SER A 152 6.58 17.05 -42.00
C SER A 152 6.64 16.02 -40.85
N ARG A 153 7.43 16.31 -39.81
CA ARG A 153 7.61 15.45 -38.61
C ARG A 153 6.38 15.46 -37.66
N LYS A 154 5.32 14.75 -38.05
CA LYS A 154 4.15 14.44 -37.18
C LYS A 154 4.54 13.51 -35.98
N PRO A 155 3.76 13.46 -34.89
CA PRO A 155 4.32 13.52 -33.53
C PRO A 155 4.64 12.17 -32.83
N VAL A 156 5.71 11.47 -33.25
CA VAL A 156 6.24 10.29 -32.54
C VAL A 156 6.64 10.57 -31.07
N ARG A 157 6.90 11.86 -30.71
CA ARG A 157 7.30 12.31 -29.37
C ARG A 157 6.38 11.82 -28.23
N ARG A 158 5.05 11.76 -28.41
CA ARG A 158 4.10 11.37 -27.33
C ARG A 158 4.36 9.96 -26.79
N ARG A 159 4.70 8.97 -27.64
CA ARG A 159 4.90 7.57 -27.22
C ARG A 159 6.25 7.33 -26.53
N LYS A 160 7.28 8.14 -26.84
CA LYS A 160 8.55 8.17 -26.09
C LYS A 160 8.40 8.86 -24.73
N LYS A 161 7.75 10.04 -24.65
CA LYS A 161 7.58 10.82 -23.41
C LYS A 161 6.98 9.98 -22.24
N ARG A 162 5.89 9.25 -22.50
CA ARG A 162 5.24 8.38 -21.49
C ARG A 162 6.01 7.10 -21.14
N ARG A 163 7.07 6.74 -21.90
CA ARG A 163 8.02 5.66 -21.50
C ARG A 163 9.11 6.21 -20.57
N SER A 164 9.62 7.41 -20.84
CA SER A 164 10.60 8.08 -19.97
C SER A 164 10.03 8.44 -18.60
N GLU A 165 8.77 8.87 -18.50
CA GLU A 165 8.11 9.22 -17.23
C GLU A 165 8.03 8.02 -16.27
N VAL A 166 7.60 6.85 -16.75
CA VAL A 166 7.54 5.64 -15.90
C VAL A 166 8.93 5.22 -15.44
N LEU A 167 9.91 5.18 -16.37
CA LEU A 167 11.29 4.81 -16.05
C LEU A 167 11.96 5.79 -15.07
N TYR A 168 11.58 7.07 -15.12
CA TYR A 168 12.00 8.09 -14.15
C TYR A 168 11.46 7.77 -12.75
N TRP A 169 10.15 7.59 -12.60
CA TRP A 169 9.54 7.29 -11.30
C TRP A 169 10.06 5.97 -10.71
N THR A 170 10.22 4.93 -11.53
CA THR A 170 10.83 3.65 -11.09
C THR A 170 12.28 3.84 -10.62
N GLY A 171 13.09 4.63 -11.34
CA GLY A 171 14.46 4.94 -10.92
C GLY A 171 14.51 5.74 -9.62
N GLU A 172 13.53 6.63 -9.39
CA GLU A 172 13.42 7.42 -8.18
C GLU A 172 13.07 6.56 -6.96
N THR A 173 12.16 5.59 -7.11
CA THR A 173 11.88 4.57 -6.08
C THR A 173 13.13 3.75 -5.75
N PHE A 174 13.95 3.38 -6.74
CA PHE A 174 15.21 2.66 -6.49
C PHE A 174 16.24 3.52 -5.74
N VAL A 175 16.32 4.83 -6.00
CA VAL A 175 17.20 5.72 -5.21
C VAL A 175 16.79 5.75 -3.73
N LEU A 176 15.50 5.84 -3.44
CA LEU A 176 15.01 5.81 -2.05
C LEU A 176 15.31 4.47 -1.35
N PHE A 177 15.13 3.34 -2.06
CA PHE A 177 15.46 2.02 -1.54
C PHE A 177 16.96 1.85 -1.23
N PHE A 178 17.84 2.23 -2.16
CA PHE A 178 19.30 2.16 -1.95
C PHE A 178 19.78 3.14 -0.87
N LEU A 179 19.17 4.33 -0.75
CA LEU A 179 19.49 5.30 0.29
C LEU A 179 19.11 4.81 1.69
N ALA A 180 17.92 4.20 1.83
CA ALA A 180 17.51 3.55 3.08
C ALA A 180 18.42 2.37 3.45
N SER A 181 18.73 1.51 2.48
CA SER A 181 19.62 0.35 2.67
C SER A 181 21.02 0.78 3.10
N ALA A 182 21.61 1.77 2.43
CA ALA A 182 22.93 2.31 2.77
C ALA A 182 22.98 2.99 4.16
N GLY A 183 21.85 3.46 4.69
CA GLY A 183 21.75 3.99 6.05
C GLY A 183 21.68 2.93 7.15
N ILE A 184 21.09 1.76 6.85
CA ILE A 184 20.62 0.78 7.85
C ILE A 184 21.44 -0.51 7.87
N MET A 185 22.07 -0.89 6.75
CA MET A 185 22.83 -2.14 6.66
C MET A 185 24.01 -2.17 7.65
N HIS A 186 24.63 -1.02 7.90
CA HIS A 186 25.63 -0.86 8.95
C HIS A 186 25.42 0.50 9.63
N PRO A 187 24.75 0.57 10.80
CA PRO A 187 24.44 1.82 11.48
C PRO A 187 25.70 2.47 12.09
N SER A 188 26.00 3.70 11.66
CA SER A 188 27.15 4.49 12.10
C SER A 188 26.90 5.98 11.90
N LEU A 189 27.80 6.85 12.40
CA LEU A 189 27.69 8.29 12.20
C LEU A 189 27.80 8.70 10.72
N THR A 190 28.48 7.91 9.88
CA THR A 190 28.58 8.14 8.43
C THR A 190 27.32 7.69 7.69
N SER A 191 26.80 6.49 7.99
CA SER A 191 25.56 6.01 7.36
C SER A 191 24.31 6.73 7.87
N ALA A 192 24.37 7.35 9.06
CA ALA A 192 23.34 8.26 9.58
C ALA A 192 23.03 9.42 8.60
N VAL A 193 24.02 9.88 7.82
CA VAL A 193 23.81 10.91 6.79
C VAL A 193 22.86 10.41 5.69
N TYR A 194 22.98 9.13 5.27
CA TYR A 194 22.05 8.52 4.33
C TYR A 194 20.66 8.34 4.94
N PHE A 195 20.59 7.87 6.19
CA PHE A 195 19.33 7.65 6.90
C PHE A 195 18.55 8.95 7.13
N LEU A 196 19.20 9.99 7.65
CA LEU A 196 18.62 11.33 7.81
C LEU A 196 18.17 11.92 6.47
N THR A 197 18.98 11.78 5.41
CA THR A 197 18.60 12.22 4.06
C THR A 197 17.38 11.46 3.54
N PHE A 198 17.28 10.15 3.83
CA PHE A 198 16.11 9.34 3.47
C PHE A 198 14.83 9.80 4.18
N LEU A 199 14.88 10.01 5.51
CA LEU A 199 13.72 10.51 6.28
C LEU A 199 13.27 11.89 5.76
N ILE A 200 14.21 12.85 5.66
CA ILE A 200 13.94 14.20 5.17
C ILE A 200 13.33 14.18 3.76
N VAL A 201 13.82 13.32 2.87
CA VAL A 201 13.29 13.18 1.51
C VAL A 201 11.90 12.52 1.51
N CYS A 202 11.67 11.47 2.31
CA CYS A 202 10.36 10.81 2.39
C CYS A 202 9.30 11.73 2.98
N THR A 203 9.60 12.47 4.05
CA THR A 203 8.71 13.48 4.62
C THR A 203 8.52 14.69 3.68
N TRP A 204 9.52 15.08 2.88
CA TRP A 204 9.35 16.09 1.83
C TRP A 204 8.38 15.63 0.72
N LEU A 205 8.50 14.37 0.25
CA LEU A 205 7.56 13.77 -0.69
C LEU A 205 6.15 13.62 -0.08
N SER A 206 6.07 13.37 1.23
CA SER A 206 4.81 13.26 1.98
C SER A 206 4.11 14.60 2.19
N CYS A 207 4.84 15.72 2.16
CA CYS A 207 4.26 17.06 2.12
C CYS A 207 3.59 17.41 0.76
N TYR A 208 3.48 16.48 -0.19
CA TYR A 208 2.94 16.66 -1.55
C TYR A 208 3.60 17.81 -2.37
N LYS A 209 4.82 18.23 -1.98
CA LYS A 209 5.55 19.33 -2.61
C LYS A 209 6.03 18.93 -4.01
N LYS A 210 5.84 19.82 -5.00
CA LYS A 210 6.30 19.60 -6.39
C LYS A 210 7.80 19.28 -6.45
N ILE A 211 8.16 18.27 -7.25
CA ILE A 211 9.54 17.85 -7.51
C ILE A 211 10.20 18.87 -8.47
N GLY A 212 10.67 19.99 -7.91
CA GLY A 212 11.32 21.09 -8.63
C GLY A 212 12.84 21.10 -8.50
N ARG A 213 13.49 22.17 -9.00
CA ARG A 213 14.96 22.33 -9.02
C ARG A 213 15.65 22.11 -7.66
N LYS A 214 14.97 22.43 -6.54
CA LYS A 214 15.48 22.17 -5.18
C LYS A 214 15.73 20.68 -4.89
N TYR A 215 14.94 19.77 -5.46
CA TYR A 215 15.12 18.31 -5.32
C TYR A 215 16.26 17.77 -6.17
N LEU A 216 16.56 18.41 -7.30
CA LEU A 216 17.78 18.16 -8.08
C LEU A 216 19.02 18.65 -7.31
N GLN A 217 18.93 19.81 -6.64
CA GLN A 217 20.02 20.39 -5.86
C GLN A 217 20.43 19.53 -4.65
N THR A 218 19.50 18.90 -3.91
CA THR A 218 19.84 18.04 -2.76
C THR A 218 20.61 16.77 -3.14
N LYS A 219 20.54 16.34 -4.40
CA LYS A 219 21.19 15.13 -4.90
C LYS A 219 22.67 15.29 -5.25
N ILE A 220 23.13 16.52 -5.50
CA ILE A 220 24.53 16.83 -5.81
C ILE A 220 25.45 16.59 -4.60
N PRO A 221 25.21 17.15 -3.40
CA PRO A 221 26.06 16.88 -2.24
C PRO A 221 25.99 15.42 -1.80
N LEU A 222 24.82 14.76 -1.93
CA LEU A 222 24.67 13.33 -1.67
C LEU A 222 25.56 12.48 -2.59
N LEU A 223 25.65 12.80 -3.88
CA LEU A 223 26.52 12.09 -4.83
C LEU A 223 28.01 12.25 -4.47
N ILE A 224 28.42 13.45 -4.08
CA ILE A 224 29.80 13.74 -3.63
C ILE A 224 30.09 12.99 -2.33
N TYR A 225 29.16 12.98 -1.37
CA TYR A 225 29.30 12.28 -0.11
C TYR A 225 29.42 10.75 -0.29
N CYS A 226 28.65 10.15 -1.21
CA CYS A 226 28.80 8.73 -1.56
C CYS A 226 30.21 8.39 -2.08
N ALA A 227 30.77 9.24 -2.94
CA ALA A 227 32.12 9.03 -3.48
C ALA A 227 33.21 9.16 -2.39
N ILE A 228 33.13 10.21 -1.57
CA ILE A 228 34.08 10.45 -0.48
C ILE A 228 34.02 9.31 0.54
N HIS A 229 32.82 8.89 0.95
CA HIS A 229 32.66 7.82 1.93
C HIS A 229 33.19 6.47 1.41
N PHE A 230 32.90 6.12 0.15
CA PHE A 230 33.45 4.89 -0.44
C PHE A 230 34.99 4.94 -0.57
N VAL A 231 35.56 6.11 -0.87
CA VAL A 231 37.02 6.30 -0.87
C VAL A 231 37.61 6.15 0.54
N ILE A 232 36.96 6.69 1.58
CA ILE A 232 37.39 6.52 2.98
C ILE A 232 37.36 5.04 3.39
N LEU A 233 36.27 4.32 3.07
CA LEU A 233 36.14 2.89 3.36
C LEU A 233 37.23 2.05 2.68
N TYR A 234 37.61 2.39 1.45
CA TYR A 234 38.73 1.76 0.74
C TYR A 234 40.09 2.09 1.37
N LEU A 235 40.34 3.36 1.70
CA LEU A 235 41.60 3.80 2.32
C LEU A 235 41.78 3.21 3.74
N TYR A 236 40.69 2.92 4.46
CA TYR A 236 40.75 2.26 5.76
C TYR A 236 41.21 0.79 5.68
N GLN A 237 41.20 0.15 4.51
CA GLN A 237 41.76 -1.21 4.33
C GLN A 237 43.29 -1.20 4.04
N VAL A 238 43.95 -0.05 4.20
CA VAL A 238 45.40 0.07 4.10
C VAL A 238 46.00 0.01 5.50
N ASP A 239 46.91 -0.94 5.70
CA ASP A 239 47.66 -1.25 6.93
C ASP A 239 47.94 -0.03 7.84
N TYR A 240 48.68 0.96 7.33
CA TYR A 240 49.03 2.20 8.04
C TYR A 240 47.84 3.00 8.62
N VAL A 241 46.64 2.87 8.05
CA VAL A 241 45.43 3.57 8.51
C VAL A 241 44.77 2.80 9.66
N GLN A 242 44.85 1.46 9.63
CA GLN A 242 44.38 0.58 10.70
C GLN A 242 45.31 0.66 11.92
N GLU A 243 46.63 0.75 11.71
CA GLU A 243 47.61 0.95 12.79
C GLU A 243 47.46 2.33 13.47
N PHE A 244 47.12 3.39 12.71
CA PHE A 244 46.85 4.72 13.26
C PHE A 244 45.47 4.84 13.94
N LEU A 245 44.47 4.09 13.47
CA LEU A 245 43.09 4.12 13.97
C LEU A 245 42.56 2.69 14.13
N PRO A 246 42.90 2.00 15.25
CA PRO A 246 42.54 0.59 15.44
C PRO A 246 41.03 0.38 15.50
N PRO A 247 40.52 -0.77 15.00
CA PRO A 247 39.08 -1.00 14.80
C PRO A 247 38.29 -1.07 16.10
N GLU A 248 38.92 -1.45 17.22
CA GLU A 248 38.30 -1.44 18.55
C GLU A 248 38.02 -0.02 19.08
N SER A 249 38.72 0.99 18.56
CA SER A 249 38.58 2.37 19.03
C SER A 249 37.15 2.89 18.86
N LEU A 250 36.65 3.61 19.86
CA LEU A 250 35.34 4.27 19.82
C LEU A 250 35.17 5.13 18.56
N THR A 251 36.25 5.78 18.10
CA THR A 251 36.30 6.56 16.86
C THR A 251 36.12 5.72 15.59
N ALA A 252 36.75 4.55 15.47
CA ALA A 252 36.54 3.65 14.33
C ALA A 252 35.11 3.08 14.34
N ARG A 253 34.64 2.59 15.49
CA ARG A 253 33.28 2.04 15.67
C ARG A 253 32.19 3.06 15.39
N LEU A 254 32.30 4.29 15.93
CA LEU A 254 31.31 5.35 15.73
C LEU A 254 31.27 5.88 14.29
N LEU A 255 32.43 6.01 13.63
CA LEU A 255 32.47 6.34 12.20
C LEU A 255 31.99 5.17 11.31
N GLY A 256 31.99 3.95 11.85
CA GLY A 256 31.62 2.73 11.13
C GLY A 256 32.64 2.37 10.07
N LEU A 257 33.91 2.28 10.48
CA LEU A 257 35.03 1.86 9.65
C LEU A 257 35.35 0.39 9.97
N PRO A 258 34.77 -0.58 9.23
CA PRO A 258 35.07 -2.00 9.45
C PRO A 258 36.44 -2.36 8.88
N GLU A 259 37.20 -3.12 9.67
CA GLU A 259 38.28 -3.97 9.16
C GLU A 259 37.66 -5.13 8.38
N PHE A 260 37.88 -5.20 7.06
CA PHE A 260 37.48 -6.37 6.27
C PHE A 260 38.60 -7.40 6.12
N VAL A 261 39.86 -6.96 6.22
CA VAL A 261 41.08 -7.75 5.97
C VAL A 261 41.98 -7.70 7.19
N GLU A 262 42.33 -8.86 7.74
CA GLU A 262 43.31 -8.99 8.84
C GLU A 262 44.73 -8.96 8.27
N GLN A 263 45.63 -8.15 8.84
CA GLN A 263 47.04 -8.09 8.44
C GLN A 263 47.96 -8.58 9.56
N ASN A 264 48.22 -9.88 9.55
CA ASN A 264 48.92 -10.56 10.65
C ASN A 264 50.38 -10.91 10.30
N CYS A 265 51.33 -10.19 10.91
CA CYS A 265 52.77 -10.36 10.70
C CYS A 265 53.34 -11.73 11.13
N THR A 266 52.56 -12.58 11.81
CA THR A 266 52.97 -13.95 12.18
C THR A 266 52.79 -14.96 11.03
N ASN A 267 51.90 -14.66 10.08
CA ASN A 267 51.66 -15.45 8.88
C ASN A 267 52.33 -14.79 7.65
N ASP A 268 52.24 -15.43 6.48
CA ASP A 268 52.66 -14.77 5.24
C ASP A 268 51.70 -13.60 4.93
N ALA A 269 52.15 -12.38 5.24
CA ALA A 269 51.44 -11.12 5.04
C ALA A 269 51.01 -10.85 3.58
N ARG A 270 51.47 -11.66 2.62
CA ARG A 270 50.99 -11.61 1.24
C ARG A 270 49.65 -12.32 1.04
N THR A 271 49.18 -13.16 1.97
CA THR A 271 47.91 -13.89 1.88
C THR A 271 46.72 -13.02 2.27
N LEU A 272 45.56 -13.20 1.62
CA LEU A 272 44.34 -12.44 1.96
C LEU A 272 43.47 -13.26 2.91
N VAL A 273 43.28 -12.76 4.13
CA VAL A 273 42.35 -13.31 5.12
C VAL A 273 41.26 -12.27 5.40
N PHE A 274 40.00 -12.66 5.22
CA PHE A 274 38.84 -11.83 5.56
C PHE A 274 38.37 -12.16 6.99
N HIS A 275 38.08 -11.13 7.79
CA HIS A 275 37.63 -11.32 9.17
C HIS A 275 36.19 -11.88 9.23
N THR A 276 35.86 -12.69 10.24
CA THR A 276 34.51 -13.29 10.37
C THR A 276 33.48 -12.30 10.93
N GLN A 277 32.96 -11.39 10.09
CA GLN A 277 31.92 -10.42 10.43
C GLN A 277 30.55 -10.76 9.83
N ALA A 278 29.49 -10.11 10.33
CA ALA A 278 28.14 -10.23 9.79
C ALA A 278 28.05 -9.81 8.30
N TRP A 279 27.25 -10.52 7.52
CA TRP A 279 27.10 -10.30 6.07
C TRP A 279 26.67 -8.87 5.69
N THR A 280 25.99 -8.19 6.61
CA THR A 280 25.49 -6.82 6.46
C THR A 280 26.62 -5.81 6.35
N VAL A 281 27.69 -5.98 7.13
CA VAL A 281 28.89 -5.13 7.08
C VAL A 281 29.53 -5.21 5.70
N TYR A 282 29.70 -6.43 5.17
CA TYR A 282 30.17 -6.69 3.81
C TYR A 282 29.24 -6.16 2.71
N ALA A 283 27.93 -6.16 2.93
CA ALA A 283 26.95 -5.66 1.96
C ALA A 283 26.92 -4.12 1.88
N SER A 284 27.23 -3.41 2.97
CA SER A 284 27.11 -1.95 3.08
C SER A 284 27.86 -1.16 1.98
N PRO A 285 29.15 -1.43 1.68
CA PRO A 285 29.87 -0.75 0.59
C PRO A 285 29.20 -0.91 -0.79
N PHE A 286 28.62 -2.09 -1.08
CA PHE A 286 27.93 -2.33 -2.34
C PHE A 286 26.61 -1.56 -2.46
N PHE A 287 25.90 -1.32 -1.35
CA PHE A 287 24.73 -0.43 -1.34
C PHE A 287 25.13 1.04 -1.55
N ILE A 288 26.23 1.49 -0.95
CA ILE A 288 26.77 2.86 -1.16
C ILE A 288 27.19 3.06 -2.62
N LEU A 289 27.89 2.09 -3.22
CA LEU A 289 28.29 2.12 -4.62
C LEU A 289 27.09 2.03 -5.58
N GLY A 290 26.12 1.17 -5.27
CA GLY A 290 24.87 1.06 -6.01
C GLY A 290 24.07 2.37 -6.01
N LEU A 291 23.97 3.02 -4.85
CA LEU A 291 23.39 4.36 -4.69
C LEU A 291 24.12 5.39 -5.56
N TYR A 292 25.45 5.43 -5.51
CA TYR A 292 26.27 6.32 -6.35
C TYR A 292 26.03 6.12 -7.85
N CYS A 293 26.01 4.87 -8.32
CA CYS A 293 25.76 4.52 -9.71
C CYS A 293 24.33 4.88 -10.16
N LEU A 294 23.31 4.62 -9.33
CA LEU A 294 21.93 5.01 -9.63
C LEU A 294 21.75 6.53 -9.65
N LEU A 295 22.31 7.23 -8.65
CA LEU A 295 22.18 8.66 -8.48
C LEU A 295 22.85 9.42 -9.64
N SER A 296 24.08 9.04 -10.02
CA SER A 296 24.76 9.59 -11.20
C SER A 296 24.00 9.32 -12.51
N LEU A 297 23.47 8.09 -12.71
CA LEU A 297 22.64 7.76 -13.89
C LEU A 297 21.37 8.62 -14.00
N ILE A 298 20.76 9.00 -12.87
CA ILE A 298 19.55 9.84 -12.82
C ILE A 298 19.90 11.32 -12.97
N MET A 299 20.92 11.82 -12.25
CA MET A 299 21.47 13.18 -12.39
C MET A 299 21.82 13.47 -13.85
N ARG A 300 22.53 12.55 -14.52
CA ARG A 300 22.91 12.70 -15.92
C ARG A 300 21.73 12.81 -16.87
N LYS A 301 20.64 12.06 -16.63
CA LYS A 301 19.40 12.15 -17.44
C LYS A 301 18.65 13.47 -17.19
N GLN A 302 18.64 13.94 -15.94
CA GLN A 302 18.01 15.20 -15.57
C GLN A 302 18.76 16.41 -16.15
N LEU A 303 20.11 16.40 -16.10
CA LEU A 303 20.95 17.51 -16.58
C LEU A 303 21.04 17.59 -18.13
N ILE A 304 20.95 16.45 -18.83
CA ILE A 304 20.94 16.40 -20.31
C ILE A 304 19.55 16.73 -20.90
N SER A 305 18.49 16.72 -20.08
CA SER A 305 17.17 17.16 -20.52
C SER A 305 17.16 18.69 -20.64
N PRO A 306 16.93 19.27 -21.84
CA PRO A 306 16.89 20.72 -21.97
C PRO A 306 15.75 21.30 -21.11
N PRO A 307 15.90 22.50 -20.54
CA PRO A 307 14.81 23.15 -19.83
C PRO A 307 13.63 23.33 -20.79
N ILE A 308 12.46 22.82 -20.39
CA ILE A 308 11.22 23.21 -21.04
C ILE A 308 10.93 24.62 -20.57
N ASP A 309 10.97 25.57 -21.49
CA ASP A 309 10.53 26.93 -21.24
C ASP A 309 9.00 26.94 -21.10
N GLU A 310 8.50 26.89 -19.86
CA GLU A 310 7.06 27.02 -19.56
C GLU A 310 6.53 28.42 -19.95
N SER A 311 7.43 29.38 -20.25
CA SER A 311 7.14 30.73 -20.75
C SER A 311 6.49 30.79 -22.14
N LYS A 312 6.51 29.69 -22.93
CA LYS A 312 6.04 29.70 -24.33
C LYS A 312 4.77 28.87 -24.59
N TYR A 313 4.02 28.55 -23.54
CA TYR A 313 2.70 27.91 -23.64
C TYR A 313 1.71 28.45 -22.57
N GLU A 314 1.54 29.78 -22.52
CA GLU A 314 0.27 30.33 -22.01
C GLU A 314 -0.84 30.05 -23.04
N PRO A 315 -2.00 29.50 -22.65
CA PRO A 315 -3.22 29.66 -23.42
C PRO A 315 -3.57 31.15 -23.45
N CYS A 316 -3.98 31.69 -24.60
CA CYS A 316 -4.39 33.09 -24.69
C CYS A 316 -5.71 33.33 -23.93
N MET A 317 -5.60 33.70 -22.66
CA MET A 317 -6.68 34.35 -21.91
C MET A 317 -6.41 35.85 -21.89
N SER A 318 -7.34 36.62 -22.46
CA SER A 318 -7.29 38.07 -22.53
C SER A 318 -7.24 38.69 -21.13
N ARG A 319 -6.16 39.42 -20.83
CA ARG A 319 -6.04 40.28 -19.65
C ARG A 319 -7.01 41.46 -19.78
N VAL A 320 -8.15 41.39 -19.09
CA VAL A 320 -9.06 42.52 -18.92
C VAL A 320 -8.65 43.25 -17.64
N ASP A 321 -7.91 44.36 -17.77
CA ASP A 321 -7.48 45.19 -16.65
C ASP A 321 -8.64 46.06 -16.11
N SER A 322 -9.52 45.48 -15.30
CA SER A 322 -10.58 46.22 -14.59
C SER A 322 -10.08 46.83 -13.28
N LYS A 323 -9.45 48.01 -13.34
CA LYS A 323 -9.16 48.82 -12.15
C LYS A 323 -10.43 49.42 -11.57
N GLN A 324 -10.95 48.92 -10.45
CA GLN A 324 -11.81 49.75 -9.59
C GLN A 324 -11.85 49.35 -8.11
N SER A 325 -11.81 50.39 -7.28
CA SER A 325 -12.27 50.50 -5.88
C SER A 325 -11.81 49.47 -4.83
N SER A 326 -10.79 49.86 -4.07
CA SER A 326 -10.86 49.77 -2.60
C SER A 326 -10.15 50.98 -1.98
N GLN A 327 -10.90 52.06 -1.70
CA GLN A 327 -10.44 53.18 -0.87
C GLN A 327 -10.94 53.01 0.58
N HIS A 328 -10.40 53.85 1.47
CA HIS A 328 -10.51 53.82 2.93
C HIS A 328 -9.71 52.69 3.63
N SER A 329 -8.91 52.97 4.68
CA SER A 329 -8.54 54.30 5.21
C SER A 329 -7.27 54.31 6.09
N GLN A 330 -6.80 55.55 6.37
CA GLN A 330 -5.84 55.98 7.40
C GLN A 330 -4.33 55.81 7.12
N GLY A 331 -3.51 56.63 7.82
CA GLY A 331 -2.05 56.42 7.92
C GLY A 331 -1.09 57.40 7.19
N SER A 332 -1.42 58.69 7.02
CA SER A 332 -0.54 59.62 6.29
C SER A 332 0.69 60.09 7.11
N VAL A 333 1.90 59.92 6.56
CA VAL A 333 3.09 60.68 6.99
C VAL A 333 3.75 61.33 5.76
N ARG A 334 3.72 62.67 5.72
CA ARG A 334 4.53 63.49 4.79
C ARG A 334 6.03 63.34 5.19
N ARG A 335 7.06 63.67 4.39
CA ARG A 335 7.27 65.01 3.79
C ARG A 335 8.64 65.09 3.08
N ARG A 336 8.68 65.34 1.76
CA ARG A 336 9.46 66.44 1.12
C ARG A 336 9.23 66.51 -0.39
N LYS A 337 9.38 67.72 -0.95
CA LYS A 337 9.29 68.06 -2.38
C LYS A 337 10.47 68.95 -2.74
N GLN A 338 11.06 68.77 -3.92
CA GLN A 338 11.66 69.83 -4.76
C GLN A 338 12.11 69.18 -6.10
N SER A 339 12.06 69.82 -7.27
CA SER A 339 11.34 71.03 -7.70
C SER A 339 11.42 71.20 -9.23
N ARG A 340 10.41 71.86 -9.85
CA ARG A 340 10.40 72.74 -11.05
C ARG A 340 11.51 72.58 -12.12
N ARG A 341 11.21 72.71 -13.42
CA ARG A 341 10.59 73.93 -14.01
C ARG A 341 9.83 73.66 -15.32
N MET A 342 9.19 74.71 -15.84
CA MET A 342 8.18 74.70 -16.90
C MET A 342 8.34 75.97 -17.74
N THR A 343 8.08 75.90 -19.05
CA THR A 343 8.33 77.02 -19.98
C THR A 343 7.06 77.43 -20.77
N ARG A 344 6.21 78.18 -20.08
CA ARG A 344 5.34 79.29 -20.55
C ARG A 344 5.01 79.46 -22.06
N GLY A 345 3.71 79.62 -22.34
CA GLY A 345 3.17 80.51 -23.39
C GLY A 345 2.06 79.86 -24.25
N GLN A 346 0.99 80.55 -24.66
CA GLN A 346 0.41 81.85 -24.24
C GLN A 346 -1.07 81.92 -24.73
N GLN A 347 -1.80 82.98 -24.32
CA GLN A 347 -2.99 83.59 -24.95
C GLN A 347 -4.32 83.43 -24.16
N GLU A 348 -4.91 84.59 -23.84
CA GLU A 348 -6.28 84.80 -23.33
C GLU A 348 -7.22 85.08 -24.56
N GLU A 349 -8.49 85.51 -24.52
CA GLU A 349 -9.25 86.28 -23.53
C GLU A 349 -10.79 86.20 -23.70
N ARG A 350 -11.51 86.38 -22.59
CA ARG A 350 -12.80 87.09 -22.38
C ARG A 350 -14.09 86.92 -23.27
N THR A 351 -15.14 86.46 -22.55
CA THR A 351 -16.47 87.12 -22.29
C THR A 351 -17.77 86.91 -23.11
N ARG A 352 -18.78 86.42 -22.34
CA ARG A 352 -20.16 86.94 -22.09
C ARG A 352 -21.33 86.76 -23.10
N VAL A 353 -22.36 86.10 -22.55
CA VAL A 353 -23.81 86.43 -22.59
C VAL A 353 -24.58 86.30 -23.92
N GLY A 354 -25.67 85.52 -23.89
CA GLY A 354 -26.70 85.47 -24.95
C GLY A 354 -27.70 84.34 -24.73
N ARG A 355 -28.99 84.66 -24.53
CA ARG A 355 -30.08 83.68 -24.23
C ARG A 355 -30.78 83.22 -25.54
N THR A 356 -31.65 82.21 -25.41
CA THR A 356 -32.77 81.78 -26.30
C THR A 356 -32.51 80.91 -27.55
N SER A 357 -33.04 79.67 -27.50
CA SER A 357 -34.06 79.06 -28.39
C SER A 357 -34.40 79.74 -29.74
N SER A 358 -34.76 79.05 -30.84
CA SER A 358 -34.94 77.60 -31.15
C SER A 358 -35.47 77.41 -32.60
N VAL A 359 -35.83 76.16 -33.00
CA VAL A 359 -36.81 75.78 -34.07
C VAL A 359 -36.33 75.69 -35.55
N ARG A 360 -36.14 74.43 -35.98
CA ARG A 360 -36.66 73.73 -37.20
C ARG A 360 -36.50 74.29 -38.65
N LYS A 361 -36.14 73.32 -39.53
CA LYS A 361 -36.87 72.81 -40.74
C LYS A 361 -36.49 73.27 -42.16
N LEU A 362 -36.46 72.25 -43.05
CA LEU A 362 -36.74 72.24 -44.52
C LEU A 362 -35.68 72.93 -45.42
N LEU A 363 -35.47 72.52 -46.68
CA LEU A 363 -36.08 71.43 -47.49
C LEU A 363 -35.05 70.77 -48.45
N ASP A 364 -35.49 69.72 -49.14
CA ASP A 364 -34.75 68.92 -50.14
C ASP A 364 -34.38 69.68 -51.42
N GLU A 365 -33.40 69.18 -52.18
CA GLU A 365 -33.55 69.07 -53.64
C GLU A 365 -32.74 67.91 -54.27
N ASP A 366 -33.31 67.38 -55.35
CA ASP A 366 -33.21 66.09 -56.06
C ASP A 366 -31.89 65.30 -56.29
N HIS A 367 -32.11 64.04 -56.75
CA HIS A 367 -31.10 63.07 -57.16
C HIS A 367 -30.92 62.96 -58.69
N THR A 368 -29.72 62.54 -59.12
CA THR A 368 -29.55 61.36 -60.00
C THR A 368 -28.11 60.87 -59.87
N GLY A 369 -27.87 59.55 -59.79
CA GLY A 369 -26.56 59.02 -59.39
C GLY A 369 -26.05 57.84 -60.22
N ARG A 370 -24.74 57.63 -60.23
CA ARG A 370 -24.09 56.35 -60.61
C ARG A 370 -22.62 56.27 -60.16
N SER A 371 -22.31 55.32 -59.27
CA SER A 371 -20.95 55.01 -58.75
C SER A 371 -20.30 56.14 -57.91
N TYR A 372 -19.56 55.88 -56.83
CA TYR A 372 -19.13 54.62 -56.21
C TYR A 372 -19.70 54.47 -54.79
N ARG A 373 -19.67 53.25 -54.24
CA ARG A 373 -20.14 52.95 -52.87
C ARG A 373 -18.95 52.88 -51.90
N THR A 374 -19.00 53.66 -50.83
CA THR A 374 -18.17 53.55 -49.62
C THR A 374 -19.08 53.72 -48.39
N ILE A 375 -18.54 53.57 -47.17
CA ILE A 375 -19.27 53.40 -45.89
C ILE A 375 -19.80 51.93 -45.77
N ASP A 376 -19.68 51.20 -44.66
CA ASP A 376 -19.26 51.57 -43.28
C ASP A 376 -18.22 50.60 -42.66
N SER A 377 -17.81 50.88 -41.43
CA SER A 377 -17.03 50.00 -40.56
C SER A 377 -17.90 49.00 -39.79
N SER A 378 -17.38 47.79 -39.52
CA SER A 378 -17.77 46.96 -38.36
C SER A 378 -16.78 45.79 -38.16
N ASP A 379 -16.71 45.30 -36.91
CA ASP A 379 -15.84 44.21 -36.48
C ASP A 379 -16.48 42.81 -36.61
N ALA A 380 -15.63 41.80 -36.34
CA ALA A 380 -15.92 40.57 -35.58
C ALA A 380 -16.05 39.22 -36.31
N ALA A 381 -15.09 38.35 -35.98
CA ALA A 381 -15.21 36.92 -35.64
C ALA A 381 -16.26 36.03 -36.34
N ALA A 382 -15.78 35.18 -37.26
CA ALA A 382 -16.42 33.91 -37.56
C ALA A 382 -15.96 32.83 -36.55
N LYS A 383 -16.88 32.37 -35.69
CA LYS A 383 -16.74 31.16 -34.86
C LYS A 383 -17.47 29.98 -35.54
N GLU A 384 -17.23 28.78 -35.02
CA GLU A 384 -17.98 27.56 -35.37
C GLU A 384 -19.50 27.82 -35.31
N THR A 385 -20.19 27.59 -36.43
CA THR A 385 -21.64 27.78 -36.55
C THR A 385 -22.39 26.53 -36.09
N LEU A 386 -23.12 26.65 -34.98
CA LEU A 386 -24.20 25.72 -34.63
C LEU A 386 -25.47 26.10 -35.40
N ALA A 387 -26.10 25.12 -36.05
CA ALA A 387 -27.47 25.23 -36.53
C ALA A 387 -28.45 24.68 -35.47
N VAL A 388 -29.64 25.28 -35.38
CA VAL A 388 -30.74 24.85 -34.52
C VAL A 388 -32.02 24.95 -35.32
N ASP A 389 -32.74 23.84 -35.48
CA ASP A 389 -34.06 23.85 -36.11
C ASP A 389 -35.10 24.51 -35.17
N PRO A 390 -36.19 25.11 -35.69
CA PRO A 390 -37.11 25.94 -34.92
C PRO A 390 -37.82 25.24 -33.73
N ASN A 391 -37.75 23.91 -33.64
CA ASN A 391 -38.27 23.13 -32.50
C ASN A 391 -37.22 22.84 -31.41
N GLY A 392 -35.99 23.37 -31.51
CA GLY A 392 -35.05 23.46 -30.39
C GLY A 392 -34.15 22.25 -30.12
N SER A 393 -33.80 21.46 -31.14
CA SER A 393 -32.78 20.37 -31.02
C SER A 393 -31.54 20.64 -31.86
N ILE A 394 -30.40 20.07 -31.46
CA ILE A 394 -29.09 20.20 -32.12
C ILE A 394 -28.55 18.82 -32.47
N ILE A 395 -28.20 18.60 -33.74
CA ILE A 395 -27.54 17.39 -34.26
C ILE A 395 -26.13 17.77 -34.71
N TRP A 396 -25.15 16.92 -34.44
CA TRP A 396 -23.77 17.09 -34.92
C TRP A 396 -23.50 16.16 -36.11
N THR A 397 -23.23 16.74 -37.28
CA THR A 397 -22.74 16.00 -38.45
C THR A 397 -21.22 15.83 -38.36
N SER A 398 -20.73 14.59 -38.31
CA SER A 398 -19.31 14.29 -38.45
C SER A 398 -18.93 14.27 -39.93
N GLU A 399 -17.82 14.92 -40.27
CA GLU A 399 -17.34 15.04 -41.66
C GLU A 399 -16.79 13.70 -42.18
N SER A 400 -17.59 13.01 -43.00
CA SER A 400 -17.20 11.83 -43.75
C SER A 400 -17.91 11.84 -45.11
N ASP A 401 -17.16 12.10 -46.19
CA ASP A 401 -17.15 11.26 -47.40
C ASP A 401 -16.27 11.84 -48.54
N MET A 402 -15.28 11.03 -48.95
CA MET A 402 -14.83 10.83 -50.35
C MET A 402 -14.03 11.96 -51.06
N PRO A 403 -13.28 11.67 -52.16
CA PRO A 403 -13.19 10.40 -52.93
C PRO A 403 -11.83 9.68 -52.93
N GLU A 404 -11.79 8.57 -53.68
CA GLU A 404 -10.67 7.62 -53.80
C GLU A 404 -9.63 7.99 -54.89
N GLY A 405 -8.48 7.32 -54.85
CA GLY A 405 -7.37 7.44 -55.81
C GLY A 405 -6.09 7.99 -55.15
N LEU A 406 -4.91 7.38 -55.25
CA LEU A 406 -4.48 6.18 -55.97
C LEU A 406 -3.67 5.29 -55.00
N ALA A 407 -3.79 3.96 -55.09
CA ALA A 407 -3.07 3.04 -54.20
C ALA A 407 -1.73 2.59 -54.81
N GLU A 408 -0.63 2.76 -54.07
CA GLU A 408 0.68 2.17 -54.40
C GLU A 408 1.20 1.36 -53.20
N HIS A 409 1.58 0.11 -53.45
CA HIS A 409 1.93 -0.86 -52.42
C HIS A 409 3.42 -0.78 -52.03
N THR A 410 3.71 -0.63 -50.73
CA THR A 410 4.99 -1.02 -50.12
C THR A 410 4.76 -1.68 -48.77
N ASP A 411 5.28 -2.90 -48.59
CA ASP A 411 5.00 -3.72 -47.40
C ASP A 411 5.90 -3.37 -46.19
N GLU A 412 5.30 -2.96 -45.06
CA GLU A 412 6.02 -2.83 -43.79
C GLU A 412 6.40 -4.20 -43.20
N GLU A 413 7.68 -4.58 -43.31
CA GLU A 413 8.26 -5.74 -42.63
C GLU A 413 8.26 -5.55 -41.09
N LYS A 414 7.28 -6.16 -40.40
CA LYS A 414 7.08 -6.03 -38.94
C LYS A 414 8.08 -6.84 -38.10
N ILE A 415 9.35 -6.44 -38.07
CA ILE A 415 10.36 -7.06 -37.19
C ILE A 415 9.94 -6.96 -35.69
N THR A 416 10.06 -8.08 -34.98
CA THR A 416 9.30 -8.38 -33.75
C THR A 416 9.88 -7.80 -32.46
N THR A 417 9.31 -6.69 -31.95
CA THR A 417 9.67 -6.11 -30.63
C THR A 417 8.48 -5.69 -29.75
N LYS A 418 7.27 -6.25 -29.97
CA LYS A 418 6.03 -5.84 -29.26
C LYS A 418 5.72 -6.57 -27.94
N GLY A 419 6.49 -7.61 -27.56
CA GLY A 419 6.15 -8.52 -26.45
C GLY A 419 6.24 -7.96 -25.03
N PHE A 420 7.40 -7.47 -24.60
CA PHE A 420 7.68 -7.22 -23.16
C PHE A 420 6.93 -6.00 -22.59
N GLY A 421 7.10 -4.83 -23.22
CA GLY A 421 6.53 -3.56 -22.72
C GLY A 421 5.01 -3.41 -22.87
N SER A 422 4.32 -4.38 -23.48
CA SER A 422 2.86 -4.49 -23.52
C SER A 422 2.36 -5.39 -22.39
N LYS A 423 2.95 -6.59 -22.21
CA LYS A 423 2.71 -7.48 -21.08
C LYS A 423 2.97 -6.78 -19.74
N LEU A 424 4.10 -6.08 -19.59
CA LEU A 424 4.38 -5.30 -18.37
C LEU A 424 3.27 -4.28 -18.09
N LYS A 425 2.78 -3.56 -19.10
CA LYS A 425 1.72 -2.56 -18.88
C LYS A 425 0.42 -3.20 -18.41
N LYS A 426 0.03 -4.36 -18.98
CA LYS A 426 -1.16 -5.11 -18.52
C LYS A 426 -1.05 -5.54 -17.05
N VAL A 427 0.15 -5.87 -16.56
CA VAL A 427 0.42 -6.22 -15.15
C VAL A 427 0.50 -4.99 -14.24
N PHE A 428 1.18 -3.92 -14.67
CA PHE A 428 1.36 -2.72 -13.84
C PHE A 428 0.10 -1.86 -13.72
N THR A 429 -0.85 -1.90 -14.67
CA THR A 429 -2.11 -1.13 -14.54
C THR A 429 -3.02 -1.55 -13.37
N PRO A 430 -3.34 -2.82 -13.12
CA PRO A 430 -4.08 -3.21 -11.92
C PRO A 430 -3.30 -2.91 -10.64
N ILE A 431 -1.99 -3.11 -10.61
CA ILE A 431 -1.14 -2.77 -9.44
C ILE A 431 -1.22 -1.27 -9.12
N LEU A 432 -1.11 -0.39 -10.13
CA LEU A 432 -1.26 1.06 -9.95
C LEU A 432 -2.68 1.48 -9.53
N SER A 433 -3.71 0.72 -9.91
CA SER A 433 -5.08 0.94 -9.43
C SER A 433 -5.27 0.46 -7.99
N ALA A 434 -4.69 -0.69 -7.62
CA ALA A 434 -4.71 -1.21 -6.25
C ALA A 434 -3.93 -0.29 -5.29
N LEU A 435 -2.75 0.20 -5.68
CA LEU A 435 -2.01 1.20 -4.91
C LEU A 435 -2.79 2.50 -4.72
N LYS A 436 -3.59 2.93 -5.71
CA LYS A 436 -4.52 4.06 -5.55
C LYS A 436 -5.70 3.77 -4.64
N LEU A 437 -6.17 2.52 -4.58
CA LEU A 437 -7.23 2.10 -3.66
C LEU A 437 -6.70 2.05 -2.21
N ILE A 438 -5.52 1.46 -2.01
CA ILE A 438 -4.80 1.47 -0.72
C ILE A 438 -4.51 2.90 -0.28
N ALA A 439 -4.05 3.78 -1.18
CA ALA A 439 -3.84 5.20 -0.86
C ALA A 439 -5.13 5.95 -0.48
N ARG A 440 -6.30 5.56 -1.00
CA ARG A 440 -7.60 6.13 -0.58
C ARG A 440 -8.05 5.62 0.80
N GLY A 441 -7.80 4.34 1.08
CA GLY A 441 -8.06 3.69 2.37
C GLY A 441 -6.91 3.86 3.39
N SER A 442 -5.92 4.72 3.13
CA SER A 442 -4.63 4.68 3.84
C SER A 442 -4.76 4.91 5.34
N TYR A 443 -5.77 5.65 5.79
CA TYR A 443 -6.02 5.90 7.21
C TYR A 443 -6.30 4.60 7.99
N VAL A 444 -7.05 3.64 7.41
CA VAL A 444 -7.30 2.33 8.04
C VAL A 444 -6.01 1.51 8.10
N ALA A 445 -5.23 1.50 7.01
CA ALA A 445 -3.94 0.82 6.98
C ALA A 445 -2.97 1.40 8.03
N THR A 446 -2.93 2.73 8.16
CA THR A 446 -2.16 3.43 9.20
C THR A 446 -2.60 3.05 10.61
N LEU A 447 -3.90 3.03 10.91
CA LEU A 447 -4.40 2.66 12.24
C LEU A 447 -4.06 1.20 12.59
N ILE A 448 -4.21 0.27 11.64
CA ILE A 448 -3.80 -1.14 11.82
C ILE A 448 -2.29 -1.24 12.02
N VAL A 449 -1.49 -0.47 11.27
CA VAL A 449 -0.02 -0.45 11.39
C VAL A 449 0.45 0.13 12.73
N MET A 450 -0.23 1.14 13.30
CA MET A 450 0.06 1.65 14.65
C MET A 450 -0.09 0.53 15.70
N MET A 451 -1.22 -0.19 15.67
CA MET A 451 -1.47 -1.33 16.56
C MET A 451 -0.43 -2.44 16.34
N THR A 452 -0.16 -2.78 15.08
CA THR A 452 0.81 -3.82 14.71
C THR A 452 2.23 -3.49 15.19
N TRP A 453 2.66 -2.23 15.08
CA TRP A 453 3.95 -1.77 15.61
C TRP A 453 4.02 -1.98 17.13
N SER A 454 2.98 -1.57 17.87
CA SER A 454 2.97 -1.74 19.33
C SER A 454 3.01 -3.19 19.79
N ILE A 455 2.38 -4.11 19.04
CA ILE A 455 2.33 -5.54 19.40
C ILE A 455 3.59 -6.28 18.93
N THR A 456 4.26 -5.84 17.86
CA THR A 456 5.53 -6.43 17.38
C THR A 456 6.76 -5.93 18.13
N TYR A 457 6.69 -4.72 18.71
CA TYR A 457 7.72 -4.16 19.57
C TYR A 457 7.07 -3.60 20.83
N HIS A 458 6.76 -4.48 21.79
CA HIS A 458 6.19 -4.09 23.08
C HIS A 458 7.13 -3.13 23.82
N SER A 459 6.62 -1.93 24.14
CA SER A 459 7.33 -0.94 24.96
C SER A 459 6.42 0.21 25.41
N TRP A 460 6.88 1.01 26.37
CA TRP A 460 6.19 2.25 26.78
C TRP A 460 6.08 3.30 25.67
N LEU A 461 7.07 3.41 24.80
CA LEU A 461 7.00 4.31 23.64
C LEU A 461 5.99 3.81 22.60
N THR A 462 5.92 2.51 22.33
CA THR A 462 4.96 1.99 21.35
C THR A 462 3.55 1.86 21.91
N PHE A 463 3.38 1.79 23.24
CA PHE A 463 2.08 1.93 23.91
C PHE A 463 1.37 3.25 23.55
N VAL A 464 2.12 4.34 23.33
CA VAL A 464 1.56 5.62 22.86
C VAL A 464 0.91 5.47 21.48
N LEU A 465 1.50 4.68 20.58
CA LEU A 465 0.88 4.37 19.27
C LEU A 465 -0.38 3.52 19.42
N LEU A 466 -0.39 2.54 20.34
CA LEU A 466 -1.57 1.73 20.63
C LEU A 466 -2.73 2.63 21.10
N LEU A 467 -2.51 3.42 22.16
CA LEU A 467 -3.51 4.31 22.73
C LEU A 467 -4.02 5.35 21.71
N TRP A 468 -3.11 5.97 20.94
CA TRP A 468 -3.46 6.94 19.90
C TRP A 468 -4.32 6.29 18.80
N SER A 469 -4.00 5.07 18.37
CA SER A 469 -4.79 4.34 17.37
C SER A 469 -6.21 4.01 17.87
N CYS A 470 -6.35 3.58 19.12
CA CYS A 470 -7.64 3.32 19.76
C CYS A 470 -8.50 4.59 19.85
N ILE A 471 -7.91 5.73 20.27
CA ILE A 471 -8.61 7.02 20.33
C ILE A 471 -9.07 7.48 18.94
N LEU A 472 -8.24 7.31 17.90
CA LEU A 472 -8.61 7.66 16.52
C LEU A 472 -9.74 6.78 15.96
N TRP A 473 -9.84 5.52 16.40
CA TRP A 473 -10.95 4.63 16.05
C TRP A 473 -12.28 4.98 16.73
N MET A 474 -12.24 5.44 17.99
CA MET A 474 -13.42 5.92 18.72
C MET A 474 -13.95 7.27 18.20
N CYS A 475 -13.15 8.02 17.43
CA CYS A 475 -13.60 9.28 16.83
C CYS A 475 -14.71 9.04 15.78
N PRO A 476 -15.89 9.71 15.85
CA PRO A 476 -16.99 9.50 14.90
C PRO A 476 -16.63 9.72 13.43
N ASN A 477 -15.68 10.63 13.16
CA ASN A 477 -15.08 10.84 11.84
C ASN A 477 -13.60 10.40 11.84
N SER A 478 -13.37 9.11 12.14
CA SER A 478 -12.05 8.46 12.26
C SER A 478 -11.08 8.83 11.12
N ARG A 479 -11.54 8.82 9.86
CA ARG A 479 -10.76 9.27 8.69
C ARG A 479 -10.23 10.71 8.83
N TYR A 480 -11.10 11.65 9.19
CA TYR A 480 -10.73 13.06 9.32
C TYR A 480 -9.77 13.27 10.50
N ALA A 481 -10.04 12.61 11.63
CA ALA A 481 -9.17 12.64 12.81
C ALA A 481 -7.76 12.11 12.47
N CYS A 482 -7.68 10.94 11.84
CA CYS A 482 -6.42 10.30 11.45
C CYS A 482 -5.64 11.11 10.41
N LEU A 483 -6.31 11.65 9.38
CA LEU A 483 -5.65 12.52 8.40
C LEU A 483 -5.11 13.79 9.06
N ARG A 484 -5.88 14.41 9.96
CA ARG A 484 -5.45 15.61 10.71
C ARG A 484 -4.30 15.32 11.69
N SER A 485 -4.25 14.16 12.33
CA SER A 485 -3.15 13.76 13.24
C SER A 485 -1.90 13.28 12.51
N SER A 486 -2.01 12.86 11.24
CA SER A 486 -0.92 12.23 10.48
C SER A 486 0.43 12.97 10.47
N PRO A 487 0.53 14.32 10.47
CA PRO A 487 1.83 14.98 10.52
C PRO A 487 2.55 14.79 11.86
N ALA A 488 1.82 14.81 12.98
CA ALA A 488 2.37 14.57 14.31
C ALA A 488 2.73 13.08 14.51
N LEU A 489 1.93 12.19 13.92
CA LEU A 489 2.17 10.74 13.87
C LEU A 489 3.49 10.42 13.15
N VAL A 490 3.74 11.05 11.98
CA VAL A 490 5.01 10.92 11.25
C VAL A 490 6.19 11.46 12.05
N ILE A 491 6.08 12.65 12.65
CA ILE A 491 7.16 13.22 13.49
C ILE A 491 7.49 12.30 14.67
N TYR A 492 6.48 11.73 15.34
CA TYR A 492 6.67 10.79 16.43
C TYR A 492 7.37 9.49 15.96
N ALA A 493 6.93 8.92 14.83
CA ALA A 493 7.53 7.72 14.28
C ALA A 493 8.96 7.94 13.74
N GLU A 494 9.26 9.11 13.18
CA GLU A 494 10.63 9.51 12.83
C GLU A 494 11.51 9.65 14.07
N ALA A 495 10.99 10.18 15.18
CA ALA A 495 11.71 10.22 16.46
C ALA A 495 11.99 8.81 17.01
N LEU A 496 11.02 7.88 16.95
CA LEU A 496 11.25 6.47 17.33
C LEU A 496 12.27 5.78 16.42
N LEU A 497 12.27 6.07 15.12
CA LEU A 497 13.26 5.56 14.17
C LEU A 497 14.67 6.08 14.45
N LEU A 498 14.82 7.38 14.73
CA LEU A 498 16.11 7.98 15.10
C LEU A 498 16.63 7.46 16.44
N LEU A 499 15.73 7.27 17.42
CA LEU A 499 16.09 6.74 18.73
C LEU A 499 16.52 5.26 18.64
N GLN A 500 15.82 4.44 17.84
CA GLN A 500 16.27 3.07 17.54
C GLN A 500 17.59 3.05 16.75
N TYR A 501 17.83 4.03 15.88
CA TYR A 501 19.09 4.16 15.14
C TYR A 501 20.28 4.40 16.08
N ILE A 502 20.12 5.30 17.06
CA ILE A 502 21.16 5.60 18.06
C ILE A 502 21.47 4.36 18.92
N PHE A 503 20.45 3.65 19.40
CA PHE A 503 20.59 2.37 20.10
C PHE A 503 21.03 1.20 19.19
N GLY A 504 21.18 1.45 17.89
CA GLY A 504 21.74 0.52 16.92
C GLY A 504 23.23 0.72 16.62
N LEU A 505 23.86 1.79 17.11
CA LEU A 505 25.29 2.04 16.93
C LEU A 505 26.12 0.98 17.67
N ASN A 506 27.29 0.64 17.11
CA ASN A 506 28.21 -0.36 17.70
C ASN A 506 29.01 0.20 18.90
N LEU A 507 28.28 0.50 19.98
CA LEU A 507 28.78 1.03 21.24
C LEU A 507 28.72 -0.06 22.33
N ASN A 508 29.71 -0.07 23.22
CA ASN A 508 29.79 -1.01 24.34
C ASN A 508 28.76 -0.64 25.41
N ASP A 509 28.42 -1.60 26.27
CA ASP A 509 27.33 -1.42 27.23
C ASP A 509 27.69 -0.45 28.37
N ASP A 510 28.99 -0.19 28.59
CA ASP A 510 29.53 0.89 29.45
C ASP A 510 29.46 2.29 28.79
N GLU A 511 29.37 2.36 27.45
CA GLU A 511 29.36 3.61 26.68
C GLU A 511 27.94 4.19 26.50
N LEU A 512 26.90 3.39 26.79
CA LEU A 512 25.51 3.80 26.84
C LEU A 512 25.00 3.81 28.30
N PRO A 513 23.96 4.61 28.64
CA PRO A 513 23.32 4.56 29.94
C PRO A 513 22.42 3.31 30.07
N THR A 514 23.04 2.14 30.17
CA THR A 514 22.39 0.81 30.35
C THR A 514 22.05 0.51 31.81
N PHE A 515 22.43 1.40 32.74
CA PHE A 515 22.45 1.25 34.21
C PHE A 515 21.11 0.90 34.92
N SER A 516 20.02 0.64 34.21
CA SER A 516 18.80 0.07 34.80
C SER A 516 18.00 -0.76 33.78
N LYS A 517 17.41 -1.87 34.23
CA LYS A 517 16.52 -2.74 33.42
C LYS A 517 15.42 -1.96 32.68
N ASN A 518 14.92 -0.91 33.32
CA ASN A 518 13.89 0.02 32.85
C ASN A 518 14.12 0.52 31.41
N VAL A 519 15.38 0.65 30.96
CA VAL A 519 15.74 1.13 29.62
C VAL A 519 15.17 0.21 28.52
N ALA A 520 15.17 -1.11 28.74
CA ALA A 520 14.56 -2.07 27.83
C ALA A 520 13.04 -1.87 27.71
N GLN A 521 12.34 -1.67 28.84
CA GLN A 521 10.89 -1.45 28.89
C GLN A 521 10.43 -0.18 28.14
N ILE A 522 11.27 0.86 28.12
CA ILE A 522 11.01 2.07 27.32
C ILE A 522 10.96 1.73 25.82
N GLY A 523 11.67 0.69 25.40
CA GLY A 523 11.78 0.20 24.02
C GLY A 523 13.17 0.38 23.42
N LEU A 524 14.17 0.65 24.28
CA LEU A 524 15.52 1.01 23.90
C LEU A 524 16.43 -0.21 23.97
N VAL A 525 16.11 -1.20 23.15
CA VAL A 525 16.80 -2.48 23.06
C VAL A 525 17.88 -2.43 21.97
N LYS A 526 19.08 -2.89 22.33
CA LYS A 526 20.24 -3.12 21.46
C LYS A 526 20.13 -4.53 20.87
N TYR A 527 20.20 -4.66 19.54
CA TYR A 527 19.97 -5.93 18.82
C TYR A 527 21.25 -6.51 18.18
N GLY A 528 22.43 -5.97 18.53
CA GLY A 528 23.72 -6.42 17.98
C GLY A 528 23.74 -6.42 16.45
N ASP A 529 24.33 -7.45 15.85
CA ASP A 529 24.43 -7.63 14.39
C ASP A 529 23.06 -7.68 13.67
N LEU A 530 21.98 -8.01 14.39
CA LEU A 530 20.63 -8.11 13.84
C LEU A 530 19.88 -6.77 13.80
N THR A 531 20.49 -5.67 14.27
CA THR A 531 19.92 -4.31 14.35
C THR A 531 19.24 -3.81 13.06
N TYR A 532 19.72 -4.23 11.88
CA TYR A 532 19.09 -3.87 10.61
C TYR A 532 17.64 -4.39 10.48
N GLN A 533 17.30 -5.52 11.11
CA GLN A 533 15.98 -6.14 11.01
C GLN A 533 14.86 -5.30 11.65
N PRO A 534 14.90 -4.97 12.96
CA PRO A 534 13.84 -4.16 13.57
C PRO A 534 13.76 -2.76 12.96
N LEU A 535 14.90 -2.19 12.53
CA LEU A 535 14.93 -0.87 11.90
C LEU A 535 14.29 -0.89 10.50
N ALA A 536 14.50 -1.96 9.71
CA ALA A 536 13.82 -2.16 8.43
C ALA A 536 12.32 -2.41 8.57
N ILE A 537 11.88 -3.17 9.58
CA ILE A 537 10.46 -3.42 9.85
C ILE A 537 9.76 -2.12 10.32
N LYS A 538 10.38 -1.36 11.23
CA LYS A 538 9.86 -0.06 11.69
C LYS A 538 9.78 0.96 10.54
N MET A 539 10.72 0.97 9.60
CA MET A 539 10.58 1.75 8.35
C MET A 539 9.41 1.30 7.48
N LEU A 540 9.19 -0.01 7.34
CA LEU A 540 8.08 -0.51 6.52
C LEU A 540 6.72 -0.03 7.07
N TYR A 541 6.61 0.12 8.39
CA TYR A 541 5.47 0.74 9.05
C TYR A 541 5.35 2.25 8.74
N THR A 542 6.44 3.04 8.79
CA THR A 542 6.36 4.49 8.49
C THR A 542 5.96 4.80 7.04
N VAL A 543 6.12 3.87 6.09
CA VAL A 543 5.60 4.02 4.73
C VAL A 543 4.10 4.31 4.71
N MET A 544 3.30 3.67 5.57
CA MET A 544 1.85 3.96 5.62
C MET A 544 1.57 5.35 6.21
N PHE A 545 2.32 5.76 7.24
CA PHE A 545 2.19 7.08 7.84
C PHE A 545 2.54 8.20 6.83
N TRP A 546 3.61 8.01 6.04
CA TRP A 546 3.98 8.88 4.92
C TRP A 546 2.91 8.94 3.82
N ILE A 547 2.29 7.80 3.46
CA ILE A 547 1.17 7.77 2.50
C ILE A 547 -0.05 8.51 3.05
N THR A 548 -0.38 8.36 4.33
CA THR A 548 -1.52 9.04 4.97
C THR A 548 -1.29 10.54 5.15
N MET A 549 -0.07 10.94 5.52
CA MET A 549 0.36 12.35 5.53
C MET A 549 0.26 12.95 4.13
N ARG A 550 0.66 12.20 3.09
CA ARG A 550 0.50 12.62 1.69
C ARG A 550 -0.96 12.74 1.28
N GLN A 551 -1.83 11.81 1.69
CA GLN A 551 -3.28 11.94 1.47
C GLN A 551 -3.82 13.21 2.12
N TYR A 552 -3.40 13.54 3.35
CA TYR A 552 -3.81 14.77 4.04
C TYR A 552 -3.36 16.04 3.28
N PHE A 553 -2.10 16.13 2.84
CA PHE A 553 -1.63 17.29 2.08
C PHE A 553 -2.21 17.36 0.66
N GLU A 554 -2.44 16.22 -0.01
CA GLU A 554 -3.10 16.17 -1.31
C GLU A 554 -4.57 16.60 -1.20
N GLU A 555 -5.33 16.09 -0.22
CA GLU A 555 -6.72 16.49 0.02
C GLU A 555 -6.82 17.97 0.43
N ARG A 556 -5.90 18.49 1.25
CA ARG A 556 -5.85 19.91 1.64
C ARG A 556 -5.43 20.85 0.49
N GLN A 557 -4.54 20.41 -0.40
CA GLN A 557 -4.25 21.20 -1.61
C GLN A 557 -5.41 21.12 -2.60
N GLN A 558 -6.06 19.97 -2.73
CA GLN A 558 -7.25 19.82 -3.57
C GLN A 558 -8.45 20.61 -3.02
N SER A 559 -8.65 20.73 -1.70
CA SER A 559 -9.70 21.60 -1.14
C SER A 559 -9.41 23.05 -1.51
N ASN A 560 -8.23 23.58 -1.15
CA ASN A 560 -7.86 24.96 -1.49
C ASN A 560 -7.98 25.25 -3.01
N GLN A 561 -7.59 24.30 -3.86
CA GLN A 561 -7.70 24.47 -5.31
C GLN A 561 -9.14 24.30 -5.83
N ARG A 562 -10.02 23.55 -5.14
CA ARG A 562 -11.47 23.55 -5.39
C ARG A 562 -12.13 24.83 -4.89
N ASP A 563 -11.77 25.35 -3.73
CA ASP A 563 -12.30 26.61 -3.20
C ASP A 563 -11.98 27.77 -4.16
N ILE A 564 -10.74 27.81 -4.67
CA ILE A 564 -10.32 28.73 -5.74
C ILE A 564 -11.07 28.45 -7.06
N ALA A 565 -11.17 27.18 -7.47
CA ALA A 565 -11.88 26.83 -8.70
C ALA A 565 -13.39 27.06 -8.62
N GLU A 566 -14.00 27.03 -7.43
CA GLU A 566 -15.42 27.31 -7.20
C GLU A 566 -15.67 28.82 -7.09
N ALA A 567 -14.74 29.59 -6.51
CA ALA A 567 -14.76 31.04 -6.64
C ALA A 567 -14.69 31.47 -8.12
N ILE A 568 -13.87 30.80 -8.93
CA ILE A 568 -13.80 31.01 -10.39
C ILE A 568 -15.06 30.47 -11.10
N LYS A 569 -15.59 29.31 -10.68
CA LYS A 569 -16.75 28.65 -11.33
C LYS A 569 -18.09 29.29 -10.98
N ARG A 570 -18.16 30.09 -9.91
CA ARG A 570 -19.23 31.07 -9.66
C ARG A 570 -19.22 32.23 -10.68
N HIS A 571 -18.10 32.47 -11.35
CA HIS A 571 -18.00 33.41 -12.48
C HIS A 571 -18.08 32.75 -13.87
N PHE A 572 -17.73 31.47 -14.01
CA PHE A 572 -17.81 30.73 -15.28
C PHE A 572 -18.22 29.26 -15.07
N SER A 573 -19.42 28.89 -15.52
CA SER A 573 -20.02 27.56 -15.28
C SER A 573 -19.64 26.51 -16.34
N ILE A 574 -20.13 25.27 -16.13
CA ILE A 574 -20.11 24.11 -17.06
C ILE A 574 -18.79 23.27 -17.06
N VAL A 575 -18.88 22.05 -17.61
CA VAL A 575 -17.91 20.94 -17.73
C VAL A 575 -17.44 20.27 -16.42
N PRO A 576 -18.08 19.15 -16.02
CA PRO A 576 -17.47 18.14 -15.16
C PRO A 576 -16.69 17.11 -16.00
N SER A 577 -15.37 16.97 -15.77
CA SER A 577 -14.55 15.98 -16.46
C SER A 577 -14.70 14.58 -15.85
N THR A 578 -15.43 13.71 -16.54
CA THR A 578 -15.56 12.31 -16.12
C THR A 578 -14.29 11.51 -16.40
N THR A 579 -13.94 10.59 -15.50
CA THR A 579 -13.02 9.49 -15.78
C THR A 579 -13.57 8.27 -15.06
N SER A 580 -14.50 7.59 -15.72
CA SER A 580 -15.10 6.35 -15.23
C SER A 580 -14.03 5.24 -15.16
N PRO A 581 -13.90 4.53 -14.02
CA PRO A 581 -13.23 3.24 -14.03
C PRO A 581 -14.05 2.24 -14.87
N ASN A 582 -13.38 1.23 -15.43
CA ASN A 582 -14.00 0.22 -16.30
C ASN A 582 -15.30 -0.35 -15.68
N PRO A 583 -16.37 -0.56 -16.46
CA PRO A 583 -17.67 -0.99 -15.94
C PRO A 583 -17.58 -2.31 -15.15
N TYR A 584 -16.74 -3.25 -15.59
CA TYR A 584 -16.47 -4.50 -14.87
C TYR A 584 -15.94 -4.31 -13.44
N ILE A 585 -15.12 -3.28 -13.20
CA ILE A 585 -14.58 -2.99 -11.86
C ILE A 585 -15.67 -2.40 -10.96
N ARG A 586 -16.61 -1.62 -11.53
CA ARG A 586 -17.79 -1.13 -10.81
C ARG A 586 -18.70 -2.29 -10.41
N LEU A 587 -19.11 -3.11 -11.38
CA LEU A 587 -19.99 -4.26 -11.16
C LEU A 587 -19.42 -5.21 -10.09
N ILE A 588 -18.12 -5.56 -10.18
CA ILE A 588 -17.48 -6.42 -9.16
C ILE A 588 -17.46 -5.73 -7.79
N ALA A 589 -17.10 -4.44 -7.71
CA ALA A 589 -17.07 -3.72 -6.44
C ALA A 589 -18.47 -3.61 -5.80
N GLU A 590 -19.51 -3.45 -6.61
CA GLU A 590 -20.92 -3.35 -6.21
C GLU A 590 -21.45 -4.71 -5.72
N THR A 591 -21.25 -5.80 -6.49
CA THR A 591 -21.58 -7.16 -6.06
C THR A 591 -20.86 -7.55 -4.76
N VAL A 592 -19.56 -7.24 -4.65
CA VAL A 592 -18.76 -7.51 -3.45
C VAL A 592 -19.23 -6.67 -2.27
N SER A 593 -19.54 -5.38 -2.46
CA SER A 593 -20.06 -4.51 -1.40
C SER A 593 -21.40 -5.04 -0.88
N ASN A 594 -22.34 -5.38 -1.76
CA ASN A 594 -23.66 -5.89 -1.38
C ASN A 594 -23.57 -7.24 -0.65
N LEU A 595 -22.65 -8.12 -1.08
CA LEU A 595 -22.41 -9.40 -0.41
C LEU A 595 -21.78 -9.20 0.98
N LEU A 596 -20.77 -8.33 1.12
CA LEU A 596 -20.17 -8.05 2.43
C LEU A 596 -21.19 -7.41 3.37
N THR A 597 -21.89 -6.35 2.95
CA THR A 597 -22.92 -5.69 3.78
C THR A 597 -23.98 -6.69 4.28
N LYS A 598 -24.40 -7.65 3.45
CA LYS A 598 -25.41 -8.65 3.82
C LYS A 598 -24.91 -9.70 4.84
N TYR A 599 -23.65 -10.11 4.75
CA TYR A 599 -23.14 -11.26 5.54
C TYR A 599 -22.09 -10.93 6.62
N TRP A 600 -21.49 -9.74 6.62
CA TRP A 600 -20.40 -9.38 7.57
C TRP A 600 -20.87 -9.38 9.04
N ILE A 601 -22.15 -9.09 9.31
CA ILE A 601 -22.75 -9.21 10.64
C ILE A 601 -22.54 -10.62 11.25
N TRP A 602 -22.65 -11.68 10.44
CA TRP A 602 -22.44 -13.06 10.87
C TRP A 602 -20.96 -13.39 11.08
N VAL A 603 -20.07 -12.80 10.28
CA VAL A 603 -18.62 -12.92 10.46
C VAL A 603 -18.20 -12.35 11.82
N VAL A 604 -18.71 -11.17 12.21
CA VAL A 604 -18.39 -10.55 13.51
C VAL A 604 -19.02 -11.34 14.67
N ALA A 605 -20.28 -11.77 14.54
CA ALA A 605 -20.93 -12.59 15.57
C ALA A 605 -20.22 -13.93 15.80
N THR A 606 -19.77 -14.58 14.72
CA THR A 606 -18.96 -15.82 14.81
C THR A 606 -17.60 -15.56 15.45
N MET A 607 -16.93 -14.45 15.11
CA MET A 607 -15.64 -14.11 15.74
C MET A 607 -15.77 -13.81 17.24
N LEU A 608 -16.84 -13.13 17.67
CA LEU A 608 -17.14 -12.91 19.09
C LEU A 608 -17.31 -14.23 19.85
N MET A 609 -18.00 -15.21 19.26
CA MET A 609 -18.14 -16.59 19.81
C MET A 609 -16.81 -17.36 19.82
N VAL A 610 -16.00 -17.24 18.76
CA VAL A 610 -14.66 -17.87 18.70
C VAL A 610 -13.74 -17.36 19.80
N ILE A 611 -13.92 -16.12 20.28
CA ILE A 611 -13.05 -15.50 21.30
C ILE A 611 -13.52 -15.80 22.72
N SER A 612 -14.83 -15.94 22.94
CA SER A 612 -15.35 -16.38 24.23
C SER A 612 -15.00 -17.86 24.53
N LEU A 613 -15.00 -18.72 23.50
CA LEU A 613 -14.64 -20.15 23.63
C LEU A 613 -13.16 -20.47 23.33
N GLY A 614 -12.41 -19.55 22.71
CA GLY A 614 -11.12 -19.84 22.05
C GLY A 614 -9.91 -19.96 22.97
N GLY A 615 -9.70 -21.12 23.61
CA GLY A 615 -8.41 -21.51 24.19
C GLY A 615 -8.54 -22.38 25.44
N GLN A 616 -7.41 -22.91 25.92
CA GLN A 616 -7.36 -23.94 26.97
C GLN A 616 -7.73 -23.44 28.38
N VAL A 617 -7.65 -22.13 28.65
CA VAL A 617 -8.03 -21.54 29.94
C VAL A 617 -9.19 -20.58 29.79
N VAL A 618 -10.10 -20.61 30.77
CA VAL A 618 -11.22 -19.68 30.90
C VAL A 618 -10.79 -18.54 31.79
N VAL A 619 -11.09 -17.31 31.38
CA VAL A 619 -10.70 -16.08 32.08
C VAL A 619 -11.82 -15.06 31.99
N VAL A 620 -11.95 -14.16 32.97
CA VAL A 620 -13.13 -13.30 33.16
C VAL A 620 -13.51 -12.51 31.90
N TYR A 621 -12.56 -11.95 31.15
CA TYR A 621 -12.90 -11.19 29.94
C TYR A 621 -13.59 -12.03 28.86
N ARG A 622 -13.33 -13.35 28.79
CA ARG A 622 -14.00 -14.29 27.87
C ARG A 622 -15.44 -14.58 28.27
N ILE A 623 -15.70 -14.62 29.59
CA ILE A 623 -17.05 -14.75 30.14
C ILE A 623 -17.87 -13.49 29.80
N VAL A 624 -17.26 -12.29 29.85
CA VAL A 624 -17.91 -11.05 29.40
C VAL A 624 -18.16 -11.06 27.89
N TYR A 625 -17.23 -11.54 27.06
CA TYR A 625 -17.49 -11.74 25.62
C TYR A 625 -18.62 -12.75 25.37
N MET A 626 -18.71 -13.85 26.15
CA MET A 626 -19.82 -14.80 26.07
C MET A 626 -21.15 -14.13 26.43
N PHE A 627 -21.18 -13.34 27.51
CA PHE A 627 -22.37 -12.59 27.91
C PHE A 627 -22.81 -11.62 26.82
N LEU A 628 -21.89 -10.89 26.19
CA LEU A 628 -22.19 -9.99 25.08
C LEU A 628 -22.72 -10.75 23.84
N PHE A 629 -22.16 -11.92 23.53
CA PHE A 629 -22.66 -12.80 22.45
C PHE A 629 -24.08 -13.31 22.72
N LEU A 630 -24.30 -13.89 23.90
CA LEU A 630 -25.60 -14.44 24.29
C LEU A 630 -26.66 -13.34 24.39
N PHE A 631 -26.32 -12.17 24.92
CA PHE A 631 -27.19 -10.99 24.91
C PHE A 631 -27.56 -10.58 23.48
N PHE A 632 -26.60 -10.50 22.55
CA PHE A 632 -26.87 -10.14 21.16
C PHE A 632 -27.83 -11.11 20.46
N ILE A 633 -27.66 -12.42 20.67
CA ILE A 633 -28.54 -13.46 20.10
C ILE A 633 -29.92 -13.48 20.78
N LEU A 634 -29.99 -13.38 22.11
CA LEU A 634 -31.25 -13.32 22.85
C LEU A 634 -32.06 -12.07 22.48
N MET A 635 -31.42 -10.90 22.34
CA MET A 635 -32.13 -9.68 21.94
C MET A 635 -32.62 -9.74 20.49
N PHE A 636 -31.87 -10.40 19.58
CA PHE A 636 -32.36 -10.70 18.23
C PHE A 636 -33.60 -11.61 18.27
N GLN A 637 -33.60 -12.64 19.10
CA GLN A 637 -34.72 -13.57 19.26
C GLN A 637 -35.95 -12.89 19.88
N PHE A 638 -35.79 -12.14 20.97
CA PHE A 638 -36.89 -11.49 21.69
C PHE A 638 -37.59 -10.38 20.89
N SER A 639 -36.84 -9.50 20.22
CA SER A 639 -37.42 -8.40 19.46
C SER A 639 -36.44 -7.84 18.44
N TYR A 640 -36.63 -8.25 17.18
CA TYR A 640 -35.89 -7.74 16.04
C TYR A 640 -35.88 -6.21 15.92
N GLN A 641 -37.01 -5.55 16.22
CA GLN A 641 -37.12 -4.09 16.20
C GLN A 641 -36.24 -3.43 17.28
N PHE A 642 -36.19 -4.01 18.49
CA PHE A 642 -35.36 -3.50 19.58
C PHE A 642 -33.87 -3.79 19.34
N TRP A 643 -33.55 -4.98 18.82
CA TRP A 643 -32.20 -5.34 18.38
C TRP A 643 -31.64 -4.35 17.35
N ARG A 644 -32.40 -3.99 16.31
CA ARG A 644 -32.00 -2.95 15.33
C ARG A 644 -31.73 -1.59 15.99
N ARG A 645 -32.51 -1.19 17.00
CA ARG A 645 -32.30 0.07 17.75
C ARG A 645 -31.03 0.05 18.61
N ILE A 646 -30.75 -1.07 19.29
CA ILE A 646 -29.57 -1.20 20.16
C ILE A 646 -28.27 -1.47 19.38
N MET A 647 -28.33 -2.05 18.19
CA MET A 647 -27.15 -2.57 17.47
C MET A 647 -25.97 -1.57 17.37
N TYR A 648 -26.20 -0.28 17.15
CA TYR A 648 -25.12 0.73 17.15
C TYR A 648 -24.40 0.81 18.51
N GLY A 649 -25.18 0.92 19.59
CA GLY A 649 -24.67 0.98 20.95
C GLY A 649 -24.00 -0.33 21.38
N PHE A 650 -24.56 -1.48 20.99
CA PHE A 650 -23.95 -2.79 21.23
C PHE A 650 -22.54 -2.89 20.62
N TRP A 651 -22.38 -2.57 19.33
CA TRP A 651 -21.06 -2.61 18.68
C TRP A 651 -20.08 -1.60 19.28
N LEU A 652 -20.55 -0.42 19.69
CA LEU A 652 -19.73 0.55 20.42
C LEU A 652 -19.26 -0.01 21.77
N THR A 653 -20.14 -0.65 22.56
CA THR A 653 -19.78 -1.30 23.83
C THR A 653 -18.77 -2.44 23.63
N VAL A 654 -18.96 -3.29 22.62
CA VAL A 654 -18.00 -4.36 22.28
C VAL A 654 -16.62 -3.78 21.92
N ILE A 655 -16.57 -2.70 21.14
CA ILE A 655 -15.32 -2.02 20.76
C ILE A 655 -14.62 -1.42 21.99
N VAL A 656 -15.33 -0.68 22.83
CA VAL A 656 -14.76 -0.06 24.05
C VAL A 656 -14.25 -1.13 25.02
N PHE A 657 -15.04 -2.18 25.26
CA PHE A 657 -14.62 -3.31 26.09
C PHE A 657 -13.35 -4.00 25.53
N SER A 658 -13.31 -4.24 24.22
CA SER A 658 -12.16 -4.86 23.56
C SER A 658 -10.90 -4.00 23.63
N MET A 659 -11.03 -2.67 23.54
CA MET A 659 -9.91 -1.73 23.75
C MET A 659 -9.40 -1.78 25.19
N LEU A 660 -10.28 -1.83 26.19
CA LEU A 660 -9.89 -1.94 27.60
C LEU A 660 -9.17 -3.28 27.89
N VAL A 661 -9.69 -4.40 27.37
CA VAL A 661 -9.03 -5.72 27.49
C VAL A 661 -7.66 -5.72 26.82
N LEU A 662 -7.54 -5.14 25.63
CA LEU A 662 -6.25 -5.03 24.93
C LEU A 662 -5.23 -4.17 25.70
N ILE A 663 -5.67 -3.05 26.29
CA ILE A 663 -4.81 -2.20 27.12
C ILE A 663 -4.36 -2.93 28.39
N LEU A 664 -5.28 -3.61 29.10
CA LEU A 664 -4.97 -4.34 30.34
C LEU A 664 -3.96 -5.48 30.11
N ILE A 665 -4.17 -6.31 29.09
CA ILE A 665 -3.24 -7.41 28.75
C ILE A 665 -1.87 -6.83 28.35
N TYR A 666 -1.84 -5.70 27.63
CA TYR A 666 -0.60 -5.05 27.20
C TYR A 666 0.20 -4.46 28.37
N THR A 667 -0.43 -3.71 29.27
CA THR A 667 0.27 -3.06 30.40
C THR A 667 0.76 -4.06 31.44
N TYR A 668 0.08 -5.21 31.58
CA TYR A 668 0.49 -6.25 32.52
C TYR A 668 1.81 -6.96 32.14
N GLN A 669 2.34 -6.78 30.92
CA GLN A 669 3.61 -7.38 30.49
C GLN A 669 4.87 -6.57 30.86
N PHE A 670 4.73 -5.44 31.57
CA PHE A 670 5.89 -4.73 32.12
C PHE A 670 6.30 -5.36 33.46
N GLU A 671 7.60 -5.40 33.77
CA GLU A 671 8.10 -5.93 35.05
C GLU A 671 7.43 -5.20 36.24
N ASP A 672 7.27 -5.91 37.36
CA ASP A 672 6.62 -5.45 38.61
C ASP A 672 5.13 -5.08 38.51
N PHE A 673 4.44 -5.27 37.38
CA PHE A 673 2.99 -5.02 37.32
C PHE A 673 2.16 -6.01 38.15
N ASP A 674 2.57 -7.26 38.28
CA ASP A 674 1.93 -8.25 39.15
C ASP A 674 2.00 -7.83 40.63
N ASN A 675 3.18 -7.36 41.05
CA ASN A 675 3.47 -6.79 42.37
C ASN A 675 2.72 -5.46 42.59
N TYR A 676 2.53 -4.64 41.55
CA TYR A 676 1.74 -3.41 41.62
C TYR A 676 0.25 -3.71 41.88
N TRP A 677 -0.34 -4.66 41.16
CA TRP A 677 -1.74 -5.06 41.35
C TRP A 677 -1.98 -5.70 42.71
N GLU A 678 -1.03 -6.48 43.24
CA GLU A 678 -1.11 -7.05 44.58
C GLU A 678 -0.96 -5.97 45.68
N LYS A 679 -0.01 -5.05 45.53
CA LYS A 679 0.32 -4.05 46.56
C LYS A 679 -0.64 -2.86 46.61
N TYR A 680 -1.14 -2.39 45.47
CA TYR A 680 -1.97 -1.17 45.38
C TYR A 680 -3.45 -1.43 45.11
N LEU A 681 -3.80 -2.52 44.41
CA LEU A 681 -5.20 -2.90 44.16
C LEU A 681 -5.68 -4.04 45.08
N HIS A 682 -4.78 -4.65 45.86
CA HIS A 682 -5.05 -5.79 46.75
C HIS A 682 -5.65 -7.01 46.02
N VAL A 683 -5.32 -7.18 44.74
CA VAL A 683 -5.74 -8.33 43.93
C VAL A 683 -4.66 -9.42 44.01
N PRO A 684 -4.92 -10.59 44.63
CA PRO A 684 -3.93 -11.66 44.74
C PRO A 684 -3.61 -12.28 43.37
N LYS A 685 -2.40 -12.81 43.19
CA LYS A 685 -1.92 -13.31 41.87
C LYS A 685 -2.79 -14.43 41.25
N SER A 686 -3.52 -15.19 42.07
CA SER A 686 -4.56 -16.14 41.60
C SER A 686 -5.72 -15.44 40.90
N LEU A 687 -6.23 -14.35 41.46
CA LEU A 687 -7.31 -13.55 40.87
C LEU A 687 -6.83 -12.73 39.66
N GLN A 688 -5.56 -12.29 39.66
CA GLN A 688 -4.93 -11.72 38.46
C GLN A 688 -4.95 -12.74 37.30
N ARG A 689 -4.61 -14.01 37.59
CA ARG A 689 -4.67 -15.11 36.61
C ARG A 689 -6.09 -15.42 36.12
N ASP A 690 -7.08 -15.46 37.01
CA ASP A 690 -8.50 -15.65 36.64
C ASP A 690 -9.05 -14.49 35.79
N LEU A 691 -8.58 -13.26 36.01
CA LEU A 691 -8.86 -12.12 35.11
C LEU A 691 -8.25 -12.30 33.71
N GLY A 692 -7.29 -13.21 33.55
CA GLY A 692 -6.53 -13.45 32.33
C GLY A 692 -5.30 -12.58 32.19
N LEU A 693 -4.77 -12.08 33.30
CA LEU A 693 -3.50 -11.38 33.39
C LEU A 693 -2.42 -12.41 33.71
N GLU A 694 -1.63 -12.78 32.70
CA GLU A 694 -0.46 -13.64 32.80
C GLU A 694 0.75 -12.92 32.19
N LEU A 695 1.93 -13.15 32.76
CA LEU A 695 3.20 -12.59 32.30
C LEU A 695 3.89 -13.60 31.38
N TYR A 696 4.34 -13.18 30.21
CA TYR A 696 4.88 -14.06 29.16
C TYR A 696 6.37 -13.81 28.84
N ASP A 697 7.21 -13.76 29.88
CA ASP A 697 8.64 -13.39 29.81
C ASP A 697 9.47 -14.25 28.82
N SER A 698 9.19 -15.55 28.72
CA SER A 698 10.01 -16.50 27.94
C SER A 698 9.64 -16.61 26.46
N ASP A 699 8.39 -16.33 26.11
CA ASP A 699 7.81 -16.73 24.81
C ASP A 699 7.14 -15.55 24.11
N THR A 700 7.94 -14.66 23.52
CA THR A 700 7.47 -13.48 22.77
C THR A 700 6.44 -13.84 21.68
N GLY A 701 6.55 -15.04 21.08
CA GLY A 701 5.59 -15.54 20.09
C GLY A 701 4.20 -15.87 20.68
N THR A 702 4.12 -16.34 21.92
CA THR A 702 2.83 -16.61 22.58
C THR A 702 2.15 -15.30 23.00
N LEU A 703 2.91 -14.35 23.54
CA LEU A 703 2.45 -12.99 23.82
C LEU A 703 1.90 -12.32 22.56
N PHE A 704 2.63 -12.41 21.44
CA PHE A 704 2.20 -11.88 20.15
C PHE A 704 0.82 -12.45 19.75
N LEU A 705 0.63 -13.78 19.79
CA LEU A 705 -0.64 -14.42 19.46
C LEU A 705 -1.79 -14.03 20.42
N LYS A 706 -1.49 -13.88 21.71
CA LYS A 706 -2.44 -13.47 22.76
C LYS A 706 -2.93 -12.02 22.57
N LEU A 707 -2.06 -11.11 22.16
CA LEU A 707 -2.42 -9.71 21.82
C LEU A 707 -3.06 -9.57 20.42
N LEU A 708 -2.62 -10.38 19.46
CA LEU A 708 -3.07 -10.34 18.07
C LEU A 708 -4.54 -10.77 17.93
N THR A 709 -4.99 -11.77 18.68
CA THR A 709 -6.34 -12.34 18.55
C THR A 709 -7.45 -11.33 18.93
N PRO A 710 -7.40 -10.64 20.09
CA PRO A 710 -8.31 -9.53 20.40
C PRO A 710 -8.16 -8.35 19.45
N THR A 711 -6.94 -8.11 18.93
CA THR A 711 -6.67 -7.01 17.98
C THR A 711 -7.37 -7.23 16.63
N PHE A 712 -7.30 -8.43 16.05
CA PHE A 712 -8.05 -8.72 14.82
C PHE A 712 -9.56 -8.61 15.01
N PHE A 713 -10.08 -9.05 16.16
CA PHE A 713 -11.49 -8.91 16.50
C PHE A 713 -11.95 -7.46 16.60
N LEU A 714 -11.17 -6.64 17.30
CA LEU A 714 -11.39 -5.20 17.42
C LEU A 714 -11.43 -4.56 16.02
N ILE A 715 -10.49 -4.91 15.13
CA ILE A 715 -10.46 -4.43 13.73
C ILE A 715 -11.70 -4.89 12.95
N ILE A 716 -12.09 -6.17 13.02
CA ILE A 716 -13.26 -6.72 12.30
C ILE A 716 -14.57 -6.06 12.78
N THR A 717 -14.69 -5.80 14.08
CA THR A 717 -15.86 -5.16 14.71
C THR A 717 -15.93 -3.67 14.37
N ILE A 718 -14.78 -2.98 14.37
CA ILE A 718 -14.66 -1.59 13.91
C ILE A 718 -15.06 -1.45 12.44
N ILE A 719 -14.64 -2.39 11.58
CA ILE A 719 -15.02 -2.42 10.16
C ILE A 719 -16.54 -2.57 10.01
N GLN A 720 -17.18 -3.46 10.78
CA GLN A 720 -18.63 -3.58 10.81
C GLN A 720 -19.30 -2.25 11.17
N LEU A 721 -18.85 -1.57 12.23
CA LEU A 721 -19.47 -0.32 12.70
C LEU A 721 -19.27 0.86 11.74
N HIS A 722 -18.07 1.04 11.19
CA HIS A 722 -17.74 2.22 10.35
C HIS A 722 -18.15 2.06 8.87
N TYR A 723 -18.16 0.84 8.33
CA TYR A 723 -18.47 0.60 6.90
C TYR A 723 -19.86 0.00 6.69
N PHE A 724 -20.12 -1.19 7.22
CA PHE A 724 -21.29 -1.98 6.81
C PHE A 724 -22.57 -1.69 7.61
N HIS A 725 -22.46 -1.18 8.85
CA HIS A 725 -23.59 -1.02 9.77
C HIS A 725 -24.76 -0.20 9.22
N LYS A 726 -24.50 0.91 8.52
CA LYS A 726 -25.56 1.79 7.97
C LYS A 726 -26.30 1.13 6.81
N ASP A 727 -25.55 0.59 5.87
CA ASP A 727 -26.10 -0.05 4.67
C ASP A 727 -26.83 -1.35 5.04
N PHE A 728 -26.32 -2.08 6.05
CA PHE A 728 -26.99 -3.24 6.65
C PHE A 728 -28.29 -2.83 7.36
N LEU A 729 -28.32 -1.73 8.12
CA LEU A 729 -29.55 -1.23 8.74
C LEU A 729 -30.64 -0.84 7.73
N LEU A 730 -30.24 -0.40 6.53
CA LEU A 730 -31.13 -0.06 5.42
C LEU A 730 -31.68 -1.34 4.75
N ILE A 731 -30.81 -2.25 4.32
CA ILE A 731 -31.20 -3.51 3.66
C ILE A 731 -32.01 -4.43 4.60
N SER A 732 -31.77 -4.33 5.92
CA SER A 732 -32.49 -5.09 6.94
C SER A 732 -33.80 -4.44 7.41
N ASP A 733 -34.30 -3.40 6.72
CA ASP A 733 -35.60 -2.84 7.08
C ASP A 733 -36.77 -3.65 6.52
N ILE A 734 -37.81 -3.85 7.35
CA ILE A 734 -39.02 -4.59 6.95
C ILE A 734 -39.74 -3.83 5.82
N ASN A 735 -39.71 -2.49 5.87
CA ASN A 735 -40.38 -1.62 4.91
C ASN A 735 -39.61 -1.46 3.58
N TYR A 736 -38.32 -1.84 3.52
CA TYR A 736 -37.51 -1.71 2.31
C TYR A 736 -38.06 -2.57 1.17
N ARG A 737 -38.40 -3.82 1.48
CA ARG A 737 -38.89 -4.82 0.51
C ARG A 737 -40.27 -4.50 -0.06
N SER A 738 -41.11 -3.78 0.69
CA SER A 738 -42.39 -3.26 0.19
C SER A 738 -42.22 -2.10 -0.79
N SER A 739 -41.20 -1.25 -0.63
CA SER A 739 -40.94 -0.14 -1.56
C SER A 739 -40.43 -0.61 -2.92
N GLU A 740 -39.63 -1.68 -2.95
CA GLU A 740 -39.13 -2.30 -4.19
C GLU A 740 -40.29 -2.85 -5.04
N ASN A 741 -41.17 -3.67 -4.45
CA ASN A 741 -42.37 -4.19 -5.12
C ASN A 741 -43.32 -3.10 -5.68
N ILE A 742 -43.44 -1.96 -4.97
CA ILE A 742 -44.24 -0.82 -5.42
C ILE A 742 -43.58 -0.12 -6.62
N ALA A 743 -42.25 0.02 -6.62
CA ALA A 743 -41.51 0.64 -7.73
C ALA A 743 -41.63 -0.17 -9.03
N ASP A 744 -41.52 -1.50 -8.95
CA ASP A 744 -41.66 -2.38 -10.13
C ASP A 744 -43.10 -2.38 -10.68
N THR A 745 -44.11 -2.38 -9.78
CA THR A 745 -45.53 -2.24 -10.17
C THR A 745 -45.80 -0.90 -10.86
N THR A 746 -45.16 0.18 -10.39
CA THR A 746 -45.33 1.53 -10.97
C THR A 746 -44.72 1.62 -12.37
N GLN A 747 -43.53 1.02 -12.58
CA GLN A 747 -42.88 1.04 -13.90
C GLN A 747 -43.63 0.23 -14.96
N LEU A 748 -44.29 -0.87 -14.59
CA LEU A 748 -45.10 -1.66 -15.52
C LEU A 748 -46.38 -0.94 -15.99
N THR A 749 -46.81 0.11 -15.27
CA THR A 749 -48.08 0.82 -15.55
C THR A 749 -47.88 2.13 -16.32
N THR A 750 -46.64 2.53 -16.64
CA THR A 750 -46.34 3.83 -17.29
C THR A 750 -45.94 3.67 -18.77
N ALA A 751 -46.69 2.86 -19.53
CA ALA A 751 -46.35 2.51 -20.91
C ALA A 751 -47.54 2.32 -21.88
N THR A 752 -48.71 2.93 -21.59
CA THR A 752 -49.83 3.07 -22.53
C THR A 752 -50.57 4.39 -22.30
N ASP A 753 -50.64 5.24 -23.33
CA ASP A 753 -51.33 6.54 -23.33
C ASP A 753 -52.80 6.42 -23.79
N ILE A 754 -53.50 7.58 -23.80
CA ILE A 754 -54.85 7.87 -24.36
C ILE A 754 -56.07 7.20 -23.65
N PRO A 755 -57.24 7.87 -23.54
CA PRO A 755 -57.49 9.02 -22.65
C PRO A 755 -58.72 8.83 -21.72
N ASN A 756 -59.02 9.85 -20.91
CA ASN A 756 -60.18 9.96 -20.00
C ASN A 756 -61.55 9.57 -20.62
N ASP A 757 -62.40 8.93 -19.80
CA ASP A 757 -63.73 9.50 -19.49
C ASP A 757 -64.17 9.12 -18.05
N SER A 758 -65.41 9.44 -17.68
CA SER A 758 -65.83 9.80 -16.33
C SER A 758 -66.88 8.82 -15.76
N GLY A 759 -66.68 8.31 -14.54
CA GLY A 759 -67.65 7.44 -13.85
C GLY A 759 -67.30 7.22 -12.38
N ALA A 760 -68.30 6.99 -11.52
CA ALA A 760 -68.14 6.90 -10.06
C ALA A 760 -68.89 5.71 -9.44
N THR A 761 -68.53 5.38 -8.19
CA THR A 761 -69.14 4.34 -7.30
C THR A 761 -68.94 2.88 -7.76
N HIS A 762 -68.84 1.85 -6.91
CA HIS A 762 -69.10 1.69 -5.46
C HIS A 762 -68.20 0.59 -4.82
N ILE A 763 -68.35 0.37 -3.50
CA ILE A 763 -67.67 -0.64 -2.65
C ILE A 763 -68.46 -1.96 -2.59
N THR A 764 -67.81 -3.14 -2.37
CA THR A 764 -68.18 -4.27 -1.44
C THR A 764 -67.16 -5.45 -1.54
N ILE A 765 -67.25 -6.46 -0.67
CA ILE A 765 -66.17 -7.36 -0.18
C ILE A 765 -66.65 -8.85 -0.10
N GLU A 766 -65.74 -9.82 -0.32
CA GLU A 766 -65.82 -11.28 0.04
C GLU A 766 -66.89 -12.17 -0.68
N PRO A 767 -66.94 -13.53 -0.48
CA PRO A 767 -65.95 -14.49 -1.02
C PRO A 767 -66.56 -15.82 -1.55
N GLU A 768 -65.69 -16.80 -1.89
CA GLU A 768 -65.96 -18.25 -2.13
C GLU A 768 -67.01 -18.64 -3.21
N THR A 769 -66.79 -19.62 -4.09
CA THR A 769 -66.70 -21.06 -3.78
C THR A 769 -66.14 -21.83 -4.99
N ALA A 770 -65.65 -23.06 -4.79
CA ALA A 770 -65.21 -24.00 -5.84
C ALA A 770 -65.69 -25.43 -5.49
N PRO A 771 -65.47 -26.49 -6.31
CA PRO A 771 -64.99 -26.55 -7.70
C PRO A 771 -65.92 -27.38 -8.63
N GLU A 772 -65.61 -27.50 -9.94
CA GLU A 772 -65.84 -28.78 -10.65
C GLU A 772 -65.01 -28.95 -11.95
N ARG A 773 -64.82 -30.22 -12.34
CA ARG A 773 -64.25 -30.75 -13.61
C ARG A 773 -64.86 -32.15 -13.78
N PRO A 774 -65.07 -32.74 -14.99
CA PRO A 774 -63.94 -33.27 -15.79
C PRO A 774 -64.20 -33.46 -17.32
N LYS A 775 -63.24 -34.13 -18.00
CA LYS A 775 -63.30 -34.81 -19.33
C LYS A 775 -63.27 -33.91 -20.59
N ASN A 776 -62.73 -34.33 -21.75
CA ASN A 776 -61.64 -35.25 -22.18
C ASN A 776 -61.60 -35.24 -23.74
N LEU A 777 -60.55 -35.83 -24.38
CA LEU A 777 -60.49 -36.24 -25.81
C LEU A 777 -60.43 -35.10 -26.88
N ASP A 778 -59.80 -35.25 -28.08
CA ASP A 778 -58.81 -36.24 -28.56
C ASP A 778 -58.08 -35.77 -29.86
N ILE A 779 -57.09 -36.57 -30.31
CA ILE A 779 -56.60 -36.78 -31.70
C ILE A 779 -55.64 -35.76 -32.39
N THR A 780 -54.73 -36.38 -33.16
CA THR A 780 -53.50 -36.00 -33.92
C THR A 780 -53.75 -35.83 -35.45
N PRO A 781 -52.75 -35.77 -36.37
CA PRO A 781 -51.44 -35.09 -36.47
C PRO A 781 -51.29 -34.33 -37.85
N GLU A 782 -50.10 -34.39 -38.51
CA GLU A 782 -49.72 -33.83 -39.84
C GLU A 782 -49.58 -32.29 -39.89
N LYS A 783 -48.78 -31.61 -40.75
CA LYS A 783 -47.81 -31.92 -41.84
C LYS A 783 -46.93 -30.64 -42.06
N GLU A 784 -45.85 -30.50 -42.85
CA GLU A 784 -44.96 -31.31 -43.72
C GLU A 784 -43.60 -30.54 -43.84
N MET A 785 -42.62 -30.95 -44.67
CA MET A 785 -41.41 -30.16 -45.01
C MET A 785 -40.92 -30.38 -46.46
N PRO A 786 -40.58 -29.31 -47.24
CA PRO A 786 -39.90 -29.46 -48.53
C PRO A 786 -38.61 -28.62 -48.72
N ALA A 787 -37.52 -29.34 -49.02
CA ALA A 787 -36.50 -29.08 -50.07
C ALA A 787 -35.61 -27.80 -50.12
N LEU A 788 -34.43 -27.98 -50.74
CA LEU A 788 -33.39 -26.99 -51.07
C LEU A 788 -33.52 -26.47 -52.52
N PRO A 789 -32.82 -25.39 -52.89
CA PRO A 789 -31.90 -25.49 -54.04
C PRO A 789 -30.48 -24.92 -53.76
N SER A 790 -29.61 -24.86 -54.78
CA SER A 790 -28.14 -24.87 -54.65
C SER A 790 -27.38 -23.87 -55.54
N SER A 791 -26.06 -23.71 -55.30
CA SER A 791 -25.09 -22.83 -55.99
C SER A 791 -25.21 -21.34 -55.62
N GLU A 792 -24.18 -20.49 -55.74
CA GLU A 792 -22.90 -20.62 -56.48
C GLU A 792 -21.64 -20.53 -55.58
N ALA A 793 -20.45 -20.65 -56.19
CA ALA A 793 -19.15 -20.63 -55.52
C ALA A 793 -18.24 -19.48 -55.99
N GLN A 794 -17.56 -18.80 -55.07
CA GLN A 794 -16.39 -17.96 -55.35
C GLN A 794 -15.43 -17.90 -54.16
N THR A 795 -14.14 -17.94 -54.46
CA THR A 795 -12.97 -17.87 -53.54
C THR A 795 -11.77 -17.33 -54.34
N PRO A 796 -10.68 -16.84 -53.72
CA PRO A 796 -10.42 -16.69 -52.28
C PRO A 796 -9.97 -15.27 -51.86
N THR A 797 -9.85 -15.03 -50.55
CA THR A 797 -8.77 -14.18 -50.00
C THR A 797 -8.47 -14.59 -48.55
N SER A 798 -7.20 -14.84 -48.24
CA SER A 798 -6.77 -15.34 -46.92
C SER A 798 -6.60 -14.20 -45.90
N PRO A 799 -7.33 -14.18 -44.76
CA PRO A 799 -7.06 -13.23 -43.70
C PRO A 799 -5.79 -13.62 -42.92
N LYS A 800 -5.02 -12.63 -42.44
CA LYS A 800 -3.74 -12.86 -41.74
C LYS A 800 -4.00 -13.54 -40.39
N LYS A 801 -3.37 -14.70 -40.16
CA LYS A 801 -3.62 -15.63 -39.03
C LYS A 801 -3.68 -14.94 -37.66
N ASP A 802 -2.75 -14.04 -37.39
CA ASP A 802 -2.57 -13.37 -36.08
C ASP A 802 -3.77 -12.55 -35.62
N ASP A 803 -4.51 -11.92 -36.55
CA ASP A 803 -5.69 -11.12 -36.23
C ASP A 803 -6.96 -12.00 -36.10
N ILE A 804 -6.96 -13.22 -36.63
CA ILE A 804 -8.05 -14.19 -36.45
C ILE A 804 -8.03 -14.75 -35.03
N ASP A 805 -6.90 -15.26 -34.54
CA ASP A 805 -6.84 -15.97 -33.25
C ASP A 805 -7.19 -15.09 -32.05
N SER A 806 -6.80 -13.80 -32.07
CA SER A 806 -7.18 -12.87 -30.99
C SER A 806 -8.69 -12.60 -30.97
N ASN A 807 -9.31 -12.41 -32.14
CA ASN A 807 -10.76 -12.26 -32.28
C ASN A 807 -11.52 -13.57 -32.00
N ARG A 808 -10.92 -14.72 -32.31
CA ARG A 808 -11.49 -16.04 -32.02
C ARG A 808 -11.53 -16.30 -30.52
N ALA A 809 -10.40 -16.15 -29.83
CA ALA A 809 -10.34 -16.30 -28.37
C ALA A 809 -11.28 -15.32 -27.64
N GLU A 810 -11.42 -14.07 -28.12
CA GLU A 810 -12.33 -13.09 -27.52
C GLU A 810 -13.82 -13.29 -27.90
N ARG A 811 -14.13 -14.15 -28.89
CA ARG A 811 -15.49 -14.66 -29.17
C ARG A 811 -15.78 -15.92 -28.37
N GLU A 812 -14.88 -16.89 -28.34
CA GLU A 812 -15.03 -18.14 -27.59
C GLU A 812 -15.13 -17.87 -26.08
N PHE A 813 -14.29 -16.98 -25.52
CA PHE A 813 -14.42 -16.52 -24.13
C PHE A 813 -15.75 -15.80 -23.85
N ARG A 814 -16.33 -15.12 -24.86
CA ARG A 814 -17.62 -14.44 -24.75
C ARG A 814 -18.80 -15.42 -24.81
N ALA A 815 -18.70 -16.45 -25.64
CA ALA A 815 -19.65 -17.56 -25.69
C ALA A 815 -19.62 -18.38 -24.38
N VAL A 816 -18.42 -18.71 -23.88
CA VAL A 816 -18.25 -19.34 -22.55
C VAL A 816 -18.81 -18.47 -21.44
N LYS A 817 -18.63 -17.14 -21.49
CA LYS A 817 -19.26 -16.22 -20.53
C LYS A 817 -20.78 -16.26 -20.59
N VAL A 818 -21.39 -16.24 -21.79
CA VAL A 818 -22.86 -16.32 -21.94
C VAL A 818 -23.38 -17.66 -21.44
N CYS A 819 -22.72 -18.76 -21.80
CA CYS A 819 -23.04 -20.10 -21.30
C CYS A 819 -22.96 -20.18 -19.77
N LEU A 820 -21.88 -19.69 -19.15
CA LEU A 820 -21.75 -19.61 -17.69
C LEU A 820 -22.81 -18.72 -17.04
N ASN A 821 -23.20 -17.61 -17.68
CA ASN A 821 -24.22 -16.71 -17.14
C ASN A 821 -25.62 -17.34 -17.19
N ASN A 822 -25.95 -18.08 -18.25
CA ASN A 822 -27.19 -18.85 -18.34
C ASN A 822 -27.18 -20.02 -17.35
N ILE A 823 -26.09 -20.78 -17.24
CA ILE A 823 -25.97 -21.85 -16.24
C ILE A 823 -26.11 -21.28 -14.82
N PHE A 824 -25.50 -20.13 -14.53
CA PHE A 824 -25.66 -19.47 -13.23
C PHE A 824 -27.10 -19.00 -12.98
N HIS A 825 -27.81 -18.53 -14.01
CA HIS A 825 -29.22 -18.17 -13.93
C HIS A 825 -30.11 -19.40 -13.62
N GLU A 826 -29.97 -20.50 -14.36
CA GLU A 826 -30.71 -21.73 -14.10
C GLU A 826 -30.42 -22.30 -12.70
N VAL A 827 -29.15 -22.31 -12.30
CA VAL A 827 -28.75 -22.70 -10.94
C VAL A 827 -29.32 -21.76 -9.88
N GLN A 828 -29.41 -20.45 -10.16
CA GLN A 828 -30.03 -19.48 -9.25
C GLN A 828 -31.54 -19.71 -9.11
N VAL A 829 -32.26 -20.00 -10.20
CA VAL A 829 -33.71 -20.31 -10.18
C VAL A 829 -34.00 -21.62 -9.44
N VAL A 830 -33.21 -22.67 -9.69
CA VAL A 830 -33.31 -23.94 -8.95
C VAL A 830 -32.97 -23.72 -7.47
N PHE A 831 -31.95 -22.91 -7.16
CA PHE A 831 -31.58 -22.58 -5.79
C PHE A 831 -32.67 -21.78 -5.07
N THR A 832 -33.31 -20.79 -5.71
CA THR A 832 -34.41 -20.05 -5.08
C THR A 832 -35.59 -20.97 -4.78
N TYR A 833 -35.99 -21.84 -5.72
CA TYR A 833 -37.06 -22.82 -5.53
C TYR A 833 -36.77 -23.81 -4.37
N ILE A 834 -35.56 -24.38 -4.33
CA ILE A 834 -35.12 -25.24 -3.21
C ILE A 834 -35.10 -24.46 -1.90
N SER A 835 -34.65 -23.20 -1.91
CA SER A 835 -34.60 -22.37 -0.70
C SER A 835 -35.99 -22.03 -0.17
N GLU A 836 -36.99 -21.80 -1.04
CA GLU A 836 -38.38 -21.58 -0.62
C GLU A 836 -38.99 -22.84 0.02
N ILE A 837 -38.77 -24.01 -0.57
CA ILE A 837 -39.22 -25.28 0.02
C ILE A 837 -38.58 -25.48 1.39
N LEU A 838 -37.25 -25.25 1.49
CA LEU A 838 -36.51 -25.38 2.75
C LEU A 838 -37.03 -24.40 3.81
N TRP A 839 -37.28 -23.14 3.45
CA TRP A 839 -37.85 -22.14 4.36
C TRP A 839 -39.25 -22.50 4.84
N ARG A 840 -40.16 -22.94 3.96
CA ARG A 840 -41.52 -23.37 4.33
C ARG A 840 -41.50 -24.60 5.24
N VAL A 841 -40.62 -25.56 4.98
CA VAL A 841 -40.44 -26.75 5.86
C VAL A 841 -39.88 -26.32 7.22
N LEU A 842 -38.88 -25.43 7.24
CA LEU A 842 -38.27 -24.94 8.48
C LEU A 842 -39.27 -24.13 9.31
N GLU A 843 -40.04 -23.23 8.70
CA GLU A 843 -41.10 -22.45 9.35
C GLU A 843 -42.11 -23.34 10.11
N ILE A 844 -42.57 -24.43 9.48
CA ILE A 844 -43.56 -25.35 10.06
C ILE A 844 -42.95 -26.27 11.15
N HIS A 845 -41.65 -26.58 11.06
CA HIS A 845 -41.00 -27.59 11.92
C HIS A 845 -40.02 -27.05 12.98
N ILE A 846 -39.55 -25.81 12.89
CA ILE A 846 -38.47 -25.28 13.75
C ILE A 846 -38.75 -25.42 15.25
N VAL A 847 -39.98 -25.11 15.69
CA VAL A 847 -40.40 -25.25 17.10
C VAL A 847 -40.29 -26.71 17.58
N LYS A 848 -40.68 -27.68 16.74
CA LYS A 848 -40.59 -29.12 17.05
C LYS A 848 -39.14 -29.58 17.11
N ILE A 849 -38.29 -29.08 16.21
CA ILE A 849 -36.86 -29.39 16.15
C ILE A 849 -36.14 -28.83 17.39
N VAL A 850 -36.45 -27.60 17.81
CA VAL A 850 -35.88 -26.98 19.02
C VAL A 850 -36.29 -27.74 20.28
N LEU A 851 -37.57 -28.05 20.46
CA LEU A 851 -38.06 -28.79 21.63
C LEU A 851 -37.57 -30.24 21.68
N LEU A 852 -37.39 -30.89 20.53
CA LEU A 852 -36.74 -32.20 20.44
C LEU A 852 -35.26 -32.10 20.84
N SER A 853 -34.54 -31.08 20.35
CA SER A 853 -33.12 -30.88 20.65
C SER A 853 -32.87 -30.63 22.15
N THR A 854 -33.65 -29.75 22.79
CA THR A 854 -33.51 -29.49 24.24
C THR A 854 -33.88 -30.70 25.10
N PHE A 855 -34.83 -31.53 24.65
CA PHE A 855 -35.13 -32.80 25.31
C PHE A 855 -33.99 -33.82 25.14
N CYS A 856 -33.43 -33.96 23.93
CA CYS A 856 -32.28 -34.83 23.69
C CYS A 856 -31.05 -34.42 24.50
N LEU A 857 -30.79 -33.11 24.66
CA LEU A 857 -29.72 -32.59 25.52
C LEU A 857 -29.91 -33.03 26.99
N ALA A 858 -31.12 -32.84 27.53
CA ALA A 858 -31.44 -33.21 28.92
C ALA A 858 -31.51 -34.74 29.15
N ALA A 859 -31.66 -35.54 28.10
CA ALA A 859 -31.55 -36.99 28.13
C ALA A 859 -30.11 -37.50 27.97
N TYR A 860 -29.20 -36.69 27.41
CA TYR A 860 -27.79 -37.03 27.19
C TYR A 860 -26.91 -36.70 28.41
N ASP A 861 -27.05 -35.50 28.99
CA ASP A 861 -26.36 -35.10 30.23
C ASP A 861 -27.39 -34.95 31.36
N VAL A 862 -27.60 -36.03 32.13
CA VAL A 862 -28.63 -36.09 33.18
C VAL A 862 -28.12 -35.41 34.46
N CYS A 863 -28.47 -34.13 34.63
CA CYS A 863 -28.11 -33.34 35.81
C CYS A 863 -29.28 -32.47 36.32
N ALA A 864 -29.18 -31.97 37.55
CA ALA A 864 -30.25 -31.20 38.19
C ALA A 864 -30.64 -29.93 37.42
N ILE A 865 -29.70 -29.21 36.79
CA ILE A 865 -29.99 -27.97 36.06
C ILE A 865 -30.67 -28.27 34.70
N HIS A 866 -30.39 -29.42 34.07
CA HIS A 866 -31.03 -29.82 32.81
C HIS A 866 -32.49 -30.29 33.00
N PHE A 867 -32.93 -30.66 34.21
CA PHE A 867 -34.34 -30.97 34.51
C PHE A 867 -35.31 -29.83 34.14
N ALA A 868 -34.89 -28.56 34.25
CA ALA A 868 -35.75 -27.43 33.87
C ALA A 868 -36.10 -27.41 32.36
N PHE A 869 -35.22 -27.93 31.48
CA PHE A 869 -35.57 -28.11 30.07
C PHE A 869 -36.69 -29.15 29.89
N VAL A 870 -36.65 -30.25 30.65
CA VAL A 870 -37.71 -31.28 30.62
C VAL A 870 -39.04 -30.66 31.04
N VAL A 871 -39.06 -29.85 32.09
CA VAL A 871 -40.27 -29.12 32.54
C VAL A 871 -40.80 -28.18 31.45
N PHE A 872 -39.94 -27.37 30.83
CA PHE A 872 -40.36 -26.46 29.74
C PHE A 872 -40.89 -27.24 28.52
N VAL A 873 -40.24 -28.33 28.10
CA VAL A 873 -40.69 -29.15 26.98
C VAL A 873 -42.06 -29.77 27.28
N VAL A 874 -42.21 -30.45 28.42
CA VAL A 874 -43.46 -31.14 28.80
C VAL A 874 -44.66 -30.18 28.88
N ILE A 875 -44.48 -28.96 29.39
CA ILE A 875 -45.57 -27.95 29.44
C ILE A 875 -45.85 -27.35 28.06
N SER A 876 -44.83 -27.18 27.22
CA SER A 876 -44.98 -26.58 25.88
C SER A 876 -45.71 -27.47 24.87
N LEU A 877 -45.50 -28.79 24.91
CA LEU A 877 -46.07 -29.73 23.93
C LEU A 877 -47.61 -29.66 23.83
N PRO A 878 -48.40 -29.70 24.93
CA PRO A 878 -49.86 -29.60 24.85
C PRO A 878 -50.37 -28.19 24.51
N ILE A 879 -49.69 -27.11 24.95
CA ILE A 879 -50.22 -25.74 24.87
C ILE A 879 -49.53 -24.96 23.74
N LYS A 880 -50.04 -25.09 22.51
CA LYS A 880 -49.54 -24.39 21.31
C LYS A 880 -49.27 -22.89 21.53
N SER A 881 -50.17 -22.18 22.21
CA SER A 881 -50.03 -20.74 22.49
C SER A 881 -48.80 -20.38 23.33
N LEU A 882 -48.30 -21.32 24.16
CA LEU A 882 -47.14 -21.11 25.02
C LEU A 882 -45.84 -21.68 24.42
N GLN A 883 -45.89 -22.38 23.28
CA GLN A 883 -44.69 -22.98 22.66
C GLN A 883 -43.63 -21.94 22.33
N SER A 884 -44.03 -20.80 21.75
CA SER A 884 -43.10 -19.68 21.52
C SER A 884 -42.49 -19.17 22.82
N PHE A 885 -43.30 -18.93 23.86
CA PHE A 885 -42.83 -18.46 25.17
C PHE A 885 -41.82 -19.44 25.80
N PHE A 886 -42.14 -20.73 25.88
CA PHE A 886 -41.23 -21.72 26.45
C PHE A 886 -39.96 -21.95 25.61
N CYS A 887 -39.99 -21.75 24.29
CA CYS A 887 -38.76 -21.72 23.48
C CYS A 887 -37.85 -20.55 23.87
N HIS A 888 -38.40 -19.37 24.17
CA HIS A 888 -37.60 -18.25 24.70
C HIS A 888 -37.07 -18.55 26.11
N CYS A 889 -37.87 -19.16 26.99
CA CYS A 889 -37.40 -19.61 28.31
C CYS A 889 -36.25 -20.62 28.19
N CYS A 890 -36.31 -21.55 27.22
CA CYS A 890 -35.22 -22.47 26.94
C CYS A 890 -33.95 -21.73 26.47
N SER A 891 -34.05 -20.76 25.56
CA SER A 891 -32.90 -19.96 25.13
C SER A 891 -32.25 -19.19 26.29
N VAL A 892 -33.05 -18.57 27.17
CA VAL A 892 -32.54 -17.87 28.35
C VAL A 892 -31.87 -18.83 29.32
N TRP A 893 -32.48 -19.98 29.59
CA TRP A 893 -31.92 -20.99 30.49
C TRP A 893 -30.61 -21.57 29.94
N ALA A 894 -30.54 -21.84 28.64
CA ALA A 894 -29.30 -22.26 27.96
C ALA A 894 -28.20 -21.20 28.06
N ALA A 895 -28.53 -19.91 27.89
CA ALA A 895 -27.58 -18.82 28.03
C ALA A 895 -27.05 -18.69 29.47
N VAL A 896 -27.92 -18.81 30.48
CA VAL A 896 -27.52 -18.84 31.91
C VAL A 896 -26.64 -20.07 32.19
N LEU A 897 -27.04 -21.25 31.72
CA LEU A 897 -26.26 -22.49 31.83
C LEU A 897 -24.85 -22.38 31.25
N LEU A 898 -24.70 -21.81 30.05
CA LEU A 898 -23.40 -21.62 29.41
C LEU A 898 -22.52 -20.65 30.21
N LEU A 899 -23.08 -19.54 30.70
CA LEU A 899 -22.34 -18.59 31.55
C LEU A 899 -21.93 -19.24 32.87
N SER A 900 -22.81 -19.98 33.55
CA SER A 900 -22.47 -20.71 34.77
C SER A 900 -21.43 -21.82 34.53
N LYS A 901 -21.56 -22.62 33.45
CA LYS A 901 -20.57 -23.64 33.06
C LYS A 901 -19.19 -23.03 32.78
N MET A 902 -19.11 -21.79 32.29
CA MET A 902 -17.85 -21.02 32.12
C MET A 902 -17.32 -20.43 33.44
N ILE A 903 -18.16 -19.77 34.25
CA ILE A 903 -17.77 -19.20 35.56
C ILE A 903 -17.20 -20.28 36.48
N TYR A 904 -17.79 -21.48 36.44
CA TYR A 904 -17.34 -22.62 37.22
C TYR A 904 -15.90 -23.10 36.89
N GLN A 905 -15.35 -22.78 35.72
CA GLN A 905 -13.96 -23.13 35.37
C GLN A 905 -12.90 -22.19 35.98
N LEU A 906 -13.31 -21.11 36.68
CA LEU A 906 -12.37 -20.20 37.35
C LEU A 906 -11.80 -20.82 38.64
N ASN A 907 -10.57 -20.46 39.01
CA ASN A 907 -9.90 -21.00 40.20
C ASN A 907 -10.51 -20.46 41.51
N ILE A 908 -11.12 -19.26 41.48
CA ILE A 908 -11.83 -18.66 42.63
C ILE A 908 -12.93 -19.58 43.23
N VAL A 909 -13.46 -20.53 42.45
CA VAL A 909 -14.50 -21.47 42.88
C VAL A 909 -13.98 -22.51 43.88
N ASP A 910 -12.68 -22.84 43.86
CA ASP A 910 -12.08 -23.83 44.76
C ASP A 910 -12.09 -23.39 46.22
N TYR A 911 -12.01 -22.07 46.48
CA TYR A 911 -12.01 -21.50 47.82
C TYR A 911 -13.30 -21.80 48.63
N LEU A 912 -14.36 -22.23 47.95
CA LEU A 912 -15.66 -22.52 48.56
C LEU A 912 -15.79 -23.94 49.15
N ASN A 913 -14.76 -24.80 49.04
CA ASN A 913 -14.69 -26.12 49.69
C ASN A 913 -15.96 -27.00 49.58
N TRP A 914 -16.35 -27.34 48.34
CA TRP A 914 -17.58 -28.11 48.04
C TRP A 914 -17.53 -29.61 48.32
N GLN A 915 -16.35 -30.17 48.63
CA GLN A 915 -16.12 -31.61 48.75
C GLN A 915 -16.56 -32.17 50.10
N ILE A 916 -17.37 -33.22 50.08
CA ILE A 916 -17.82 -33.92 51.28
C ILE A 916 -17.17 -35.31 51.35
N ASN A 917 -16.35 -35.50 52.38
CA ASN A 917 -15.74 -36.79 52.69
C ASN A 917 -16.77 -37.71 53.34
N CYS A 918 -17.40 -38.59 52.55
CA CYS A 918 -18.39 -39.57 53.00
C CYS A 918 -17.78 -40.77 53.77
N THR A 919 -16.76 -40.53 54.60
CA THR A 919 -15.93 -41.57 55.23
C THR A 919 -16.51 -42.21 56.50
N ASN A 920 -17.78 -41.94 56.84
CA ASN A 920 -18.46 -42.53 57.99
C ASN A 920 -19.96 -42.79 57.71
N VAL A 921 -20.26 -43.83 56.93
CA VAL A 921 -21.59 -44.44 56.87
C VAL A 921 -21.60 -45.65 57.80
N ALA A 922 -21.89 -45.42 59.08
CA ALA A 922 -21.87 -46.45 60.13
C ALA A 922 -23.11 -47.38 60.08
N PHE A 923 -23.39 -47.98 58.93
CA PHE A 923 -24.52 -48.90 58.75
C PHE A 923 -24.15 -50.14 57.91
N THR A 924 -24.17 -51.30 58.57
CA THR A 924 -23.96 -52.67 58.06
C THR A 924 -22.54 -53.08 57.63
N ASN A 925 -22.21 -54.34 57.89
CA ASN A 925 -20.91 -54.96 57.60
C ASN A 925 -20.79 -55.40 56.13
N SER A 926 -20.78 -54.46 55.19
CA SER A 926 -20.57 -54.72 53.76
C SER A 926 -19.37 -53.92 53.25
N SER A 927 -18.23 -54.57 53.04
CA SER A 927 -16.97 -53.93 52.63
C SER A 927 -16.90 -53.43 51.18
N ASN A 928 -18.02 -53.51 50.45
CA ASN A 928 -18.16 -53.05 49.06
C ASN A 928 -19.43 -52.20 48.94
N LEU A 929 -19.38 -50.91 49.29
CA LEU A 929 -20.44 -49.97 48.92
C LEU A 929 -20.36 -49.68 47.41
N PRO A 930 -21.49 -49.59 46.70
CA PRO A 930 -21.50 -49.15 45.30
C PRO A 930 -21.07 -47.69 45.17
N TYR A 931 -20.46 -47.36 44.04
CA TYR A 931 -20.21 -45.97 43.63
C TYR A 931 -21.53 -45.17 43.67
N PRO A 932 -21.57 -43.96 44.24
CA PRO A 932 -20.42 -43.10 44.64
C PRO A 932 -19.99 -43.21 46.12
N PHE A 933 -20.62 -44.05 46.94
CA PHE A 933 -20.47 -44.02 48.41
C PHE A 933 -19.15 -44.58 48.96
N ASN A 934 -18.21 -44.97 48.10
CA ASN A 934 -16.86 -45.43 48.46
C ASN A 934 -15.77 -44.37 48.16
N THR A 935 -16.18 -43.14 47.85
CA THR A 935 -15.32 -42.04 47.39
C THR A 935 -15.76 -40.70 47.98
N THR A 936 -14.90 -39.68 47.89
CA THR A 936 -15.30 -38.29 48.16
C THR A 936 -16.37 -37.87 47.16
N ILE A 937 -17.56 -37.49 47.64
CA ILE A 937 -18.64 -37.04 46.75
C ILE A 937 -18.51 -35.53 46.58
N ASP A 938 -18.40 -35.08 45.34
CA ASP A 938 -18.41 -33.66 45.01
C ASP A 938 -19.80 -33.25 44.52
N ASN A 939 -20.39 -32.27 45.21
CA ASN A 939 -21.78 -31.88 44.99
C ASN A 939 -22.00 -31.22 43.62
N HIS A 940 -20.93 -30.75 42.97
CA HIS A 940 -21.00 -30.13 41.65
C HIS A 940 -21.41 -31.10 40.53
N ASP A 941 -21.05 -32.38 40.62
CA ASP A 941 -21.34 -33.39 39.59
C ASP A 941 -22.85 -33.64 39.45
N TRP A 942 -23.56 -33.71 40.58
CA TRP A 942 -25.02 -33.90 40.62
C TRP A 942 -25.77 -32.66 40.12
N ILE A 943 -25.26 -31.47 40.45
CA ILE A 943 -25.81 -30.19 39.97
C ILE A 943 -25.67 -30.09 38.43
N GLY A 944 -24.54 -30.53 37.87
CA GLY A 944 -24.23 -30.45 36.44
C GLY A 944 -23.08 -29.51 36.08
N PHE A 945 -22.15 -29.28 37.01
CA PHE A 945 -20.94 -28.50 36.77
C PHE A 945 -19.71 -29.39 36.91
N LYS A 946 -18.89 -29.52 35.86
CA LYS A 946 -17.68 -30.34 35.82
C LYS A 946 -16.50 -29.51 35.33
N ARG A 947 -15.30 -29.76 35.87
CA ARG A 947 -14.06 -29.11 35.39
C ARG A 947 -13.54 -29.82 34.15
N THR A 948 -13.18 -29.06 33.12
CA THR A 948 -12.74 -29.64 31.83
C THR A 948 -11.59 -28.83 31.21
N HIS A 949 -10.67 -29.52 30.54
CA HIS A 949 -9.61 -28.87 29.74
C HIS A 949 -10.07 -28.42 28.35
N TYR A 950 -11.26 -28.87 27.91
CA TYR A 950 -11.81 -28.60 26.58
C TYR A 950 -13.22 -27.99 26.71
N LEU A 951 -13.29 -26.73 27.17
CA LEU A 951 -14.55 -25.98 27.33
C LEU A 951 -15.44 -26.07 26.09
N ALA A 952 -14.84 -25.98 24.89
CA ALA A 952 -15.58 -26.03 23.63
C ALA A 952 -16.29 -27.37 23.37
N ASP A 953 -15.88 -28.48 24.00
CA ASP A 953 -16.56 -29.78 23.91
C ASP A 953 -17.55 -30.01 25.06
N TYR A 954 -17.40 -29.28 26.16
CA TYR A 954 -18.32 -29.26 27.31
C TYR A 954 -19.49 -28.27 27.16
N CYS A 955 -19.40 -27.36 26.18
CA CYS A 955 -20.42 -26.36 25.82
C CYS A 955 -21.09 -26.60 24.45
N LYS A 956 -20.82 -27.74 23.80
CA LYS A 956 -21.57 -28.24 22.62
C LYS A 956 -22.79 -29.04 23.06
#